data_AF-A0A958VIQ6-F1
#
_entry.id   AF-A0A958VIQ6-F1
#
_cell.length_a   1.000
_cell.length_b   1.000
_cell.length_c   1.000
_cell.angle_alpha   90.00
_cell.angle_beta   90.00
_cell.angle_gamma   90.00
#
_symmetry.space_group_name_H-M   'P 1'
#
loop_
_entity.id
_entity.type
_entity.pdbx_description
1 polymer ?
#
loop_
_entity_poly.entity_id
_entity_poly.type
_entity_poly.pdbx_seq_one_letter_code
_entity_poly.pdbx_strand_id
1 'polypeptide(L)'
;RRPRLDPLREAGAPNLETTDYQTTSAYDALNRVTLLTLPEDVNTTRKDITPSYNRAGALEKVHFDGVNYVEHIAYNAKGQRLLIAMGNEMMTRYAYDPKTFRLSRQKTEKYAISTSGNEVTYTPQSGTTKQDNGYEFDLIGNILKIKHRTTDCGINGTTAGDDALDRLFSYDPLNRLLSATGRESDTQNDQDYLYTQAPTPGSPNANNVREYSRDYQYDKLGNITSLTQAGSNGFTRNFVYGGGVNTLDEIQDSGSSPIQDFTYDSAGNQLTAGTTRNMVWDHSDRMIVYYNQVGTNEPTIYAQYLYDSAGNRTHKLVRTTGGLYETTVYIDGVFEYHTKDEGGSTKTKNYTHIMDDQTRVATIRTVISPSDVFNDDIGDDIYYILTDQIGSGTERLNTSGTVIDKEEYYPFGDSSLRTFTKKRYQYVGKEKDSESGLYYYGARYYAAWTCRFISVDPLASKFADLSPYNYAGNKPINKVDIDGLQEDGRQGTPSGGDNTPPEVQAMQSQNIVMEVLHSLAETYSAAKESLSNSLSSIFSFGNSESATNIEAGGNEVAEQKTEAAKSDTTKGDTSKPDYNAMAKELGVDKNVLKAIASVESSGSGFTEDGKPVVRFEGHKFKKYLKENGFDVAKLEKENPDLIYGYSESKSKNHGYSEYEKAMKIDPESAMMATSYGAFQIMGFNYEAAGFDSVEAFAKAQSTTAGQVKGFINFAKSNSKRLQAMKDKNFSEFARLYNGEDYAEWKYDTKMQNAYNKLIGK
;
A
#
# COMPACT_ATOMS: atom_id res chain seq x y z
N ARG A 1 17.98 25.91 5.67
CA ARG A 1 18.86 25.11 4.77
C ARG A 1 19.11 23.80 5.50
N ARG A 2 18.44 22.70 5.10
CA ARG A 2 18.69 21.36 5.68
C ARG A 2 20.17 20.99 5.44
N PRO A 3 20.87 20.36 6.39
CA PRO A 3 22.20 19.83 6.12
C PRO A 3 22.08 18.84 4.95
N ARG A 4 22.95 18.98 3.94
CA ARG A 4 23.21 17.87 3.02
C ARG A 4 23.96 16.81 3.83
N LEU A 5 23.22 15.94 4.51
CA LEU A 5 23.73 14.62 4.83
C LEU A 5 23.65 13.85 3.51
N ASP A 6 24.80 13.59 2.91
CA ASP A 6 24.93 12.70 1.77
C ASP A 6 24.75 11.27 2.32
N PRO A 7 23.57 10.64 2.21
CA PRO A 7 23.24 9.44 3.00
C PRO A 7 24.04 8.21 2.56
N LEU A 8 24.77 8.29 1.45
CA LEU A 8 25.43 7.17 0.78
C LEU A 8 26.96 7.20 0.92
N ARG A 9 27.51 7.98 1.83
CA ARG A 9 28.97 8.14 1.96
C ARG A 9 29.50 8.03 3.38
N GLU A 10 29.02 7.07 4.15
CA GLU A 10 29.89 6.47 5.17
C GLU A 10 30.92 5.58 4.47
N ALA A 11 32.20 5.75 4.80
CA ALA A 11 33.26 4.88 4.31
C ALA A 11 33.00 3.45 4.85
N GLY A 12 32.66 2.52 3.96
CA GLY A 12 32.33 1.14 4.31
C GLY A 12 30.85 0.75 4.15
N ALA A 13 29.98 1.66 3.71
CA ALA A 13 28.64 1.28 3.26
C ALA A 13 28.74 0.29 2.07
N PRO A 14 27.94 -0.79 2.05
CA PRO A 14 27.96 -1.74 0.94
C PRO A 14 27.70 -1.00 -0.38
N ASN A 15 28.42 -1.39 -1.44
CA ASN A 15 28.24 -0.84 -2.78
C ASN A 15 26.78 -1.01 -3.24
N LEU A 16 26.36 -0.19 -4.23
CA LEU A 16 25.09 -0.39 -4.94
C LEU A 16 24.90 -1.87 -5.27
N GLU A 17 23.85 -2.47 -4.73
CA GLU A 17 23.58 -3.90 -4.81
C GLU A 17 23.33 -4.29 -6.27
N THR A 18 24.13 -5.22 -6.79
CA THR A 18 24.06 -5.69 -8.19
C THR A 18 23.19 -6.92 -8.36
N THR A 19 22.56 -7.39 -7.29
CA THR A 19 21.75 -8.62 -7.27
C THR A 19 20.41 -8.34 -7.93
N ASP A 20 20.10 -9.08 -8.98
CA ASP A 20 18.80 -9.02 -9.63
C ASP A 20 17.81 -9.96 -8.91
N TYR A 21 16.76 -9.39 -8.31
CA TYR A 21 15.67 -10.18 -7.72
C TYR A 21 14.54 -10.34 -8.73
N GLN A 22 14.34 -11.56 -9.23
CA GLN A 22 13.32 -11.85 -10.25
C GLN A 22 12.12 -12.60 -9.67
N THR A 23 10.95 -11.98 -9.74
CA THR A 23 9.67 -12.62 -9.49
C THR A 23 8.97 -12.96 -10.80
N THR A 24 8.29 -14.11 -10.87
CA THR A 24 7.46 -14.50 -12.03
C THR A 24 6.09 -14.91 -11.53
N SER A 25 5.03 -14.42 -12.18
CA SER A 25 3.64 -14.74 -11.79
C SER A 25 2.85 -15.25 -12.99
N ALA A 26 1.95 -16.20 -12.75
CA ALA A 26 0.92 -16.62 -13.69
C ALA A 26 -0.46 -16.33 -13.11
N TYR A 27 -1.44 -16.14 -14.00
CA TYR A 27 -2.79 -15.72 -13.64
C TYR A 27 -3.85 -16.56 -14.34
N ASP A 28 -5.01 -16.67 -13.72
CA ASP A 28 -6.21 -17.15 -14.40
C ASP A 28 -6.96 -16.04 -15.17
N ALA A 29 -8.05 -16.40 -15.83
CA ALA A 29 -8.88 -15.47 -16.60
C ALA A 29 -9.61 -14.41 -15.75
N LEU A 30 -9.60 -14.54 -14.42
CA LEU A 30 -10.10 -13.54 -13.48
C LEU A 30 -8.98 -12.68 -12.89
N ASN A 31 -7.78 -12.75 -13.48
CA ASN A 31 -6.59 -12.01 -13.07
C ASN A 31 -6.12 -12.32 -11.63
N ARG A 32 -6.39 -13.53 -11.16
CA ARG A 32 -5.92 -14.00 -9.85
C ARG A 32 -4.63 -14.78 -10.03
N VAL A 33 -3.65 -14.55 -9.15
CA VAL A 33 -2.37 -15.27 -9.16
C VAL A 33 -2.65 -16.76 -9.02
N THR A 34 -2.19 -17.60 -9.93
CA THR A 34 -2.25 -19.07 -9.80
C THR A 34 -0.88 -19.69 -9.56
N LEU A 35 0.18 -18.94 -9.82
CA LEU A 35 1.57 -19.33 -9.57
C LEU A 35 2.39 -18.06 -9.30
N LEU A 36 3.23 -18.11 -8.28
CA LEU A 36 4.21 -17.09 -7.96
C LEU A 36 5.56 -17.75 -7.74
N THR A 37 6.46 -17.62 -8.70
CA THR A 37 7.85 -18.05 -8.61
C THR A 37 8.68 -16.93 -7.99
N LEU A 38 9.19 -17.19 -6.80
CA LEU A 38 9.96 -16.26 -5.99
C LEU A 38 11.36 -15.99 -6.60
N PRO A 39 12.07 -14.94 -6.14
CA PRO A 39 13.48 -14.73 -6.43
C PRO A 39 14.35 -15.94 -6.03
N GLU A 40 15.59 -15.95 -6.50
CA GLU A 40 16.58 -16.92 -6.03
C GLU A 40 16.81 -16.74 -4.53
N ASP A 41 16.70 -17.83 -3.79
CA ASP A 41 17.10 -17.90 -2.40
C ASP A 41 18.62 -18.03 -2.25
N VAL A 42 19.09 -18.02 -1.00
CA VAL A 42 20.51 -18.18 -0.66
C VAL A 42 21.11 -19.50 -1.15
N ASN A 43 20.28 -20.47 -1.53
CA ASN A 43 20.69 -21.73 -2.15
C ASN A 43 20.69 -21.67 -3.69
N THR A 44 20.52 -20.49 -4.29
CA THR A 44 20.41 -20.26 -5.74
C THR A 44 19.23 -20.98 -6.37
N THR A 45 18.17 -21.22 -5.59
CA THR A 45 16.95 -21.88 -6.06
C THR A 45 15.77 -20.94 -6.05
N ARG A 46 14.93 -21.02 -7.08
CA ARG A 46 13.65 -20.33 -7.13
C ARG A 46 12.54 -21.29 -6.74
N LYS A 47 11.63 -20.85 -5.87
CA LYS A 47 10.54 -21.67 -5.34
C LYS A 47 9.19 -21.09 -5.70
N ASP A 48 8.20 -21.96 -5.81
CA ASP A 48 6.85 -21.61 -6.25
C ASP A 48 5.86 -21.58 -5.09
N ILE A 49 5.06 -20.51 -5.02
CA ILE A 49 3.81 -20.44 -4.27
C ILE A 49 2.66 -20.65 -5.27
N THR A 50 1.82 -21.66 -5.03
CA THR A 50 0.67 -22.01 -5.88
C THR A 50 -0.62 -21.90 -5.07
N PRO A 51 -1.33 -20.76 -5.11
CA PRO A 51 -2.67 -20.65 -4.57
C PRO A 51 -3.70 -21.38 -5.46
N SER A 52 -4.75 -21.92 -4.84
CA SER A 52 -5.90 -22.52 -5.52
C SER A 52 -7.18 -21.85 -5.05
N TYR A 53 -8.15 -21.70 -5.95
CA TYR A 53 -9.40 -21.01 -5.66
C TYR A 53 -10.61 -21.93 -5.84
N ASN A 54 -11.62 -21.75 -4.99
CA ASN A 54 -12.87 -22.48 -5.11
C ASN A 54 -13.73 -21.94 -6.27
N ARG A 55 -14.85 -22.62 -6.56
CA ARG A 55 -15.78 -22.26 -7.64
C ARG A 55 -16.43 -20.88 -7.49
N ALA A 56 -16.48 -20.32 -6.27
CA ALA A 56 -17.02 -19.00 -5.99
C ALA A 56 -15.98 -17.88 -6.15
N GLY A 57 -14.72 -18.23 -6.38
CA GLY A 57 -13.66 -17.27 -6.63
C GLY A 57 -12.73 -17.03 -5.44
N ALA A 58 -13.04 -17.56 -4.25
CA ALA A 58 -12.29 -17.30 -3.02
C ALA A 58 -11.09 -18.26 -2.88
N LEU A 59 -10.04 -17.81 -2.18
CA LEU A 59 -8.83 -18.62 -1.95
C LEU A 59 -9.20 -19.87 -1.14
N GLU A 60 -8.80 -21.04 -1.61
CA GLU A 60 -9.11 -22.33 -0.98
C GLU A 60 -7.87 -23.00 -0.40
N LYS A 61 -6.72 -22.93 -1.08
CA LYS A 61 -5.47 -23.59 -0.66
C LYS A 61 -4.26 -22.75 -1.04
N VAL A 62 -3.15 -22.95 -0.33
CA VAL A 62 -1.86 -22.37 -0.66
C VAL A 62 -0.77 -23.43 -0.50
N HIS A 63 -0.15 -23.76 -1.63
CA HIS A 63 0.93 -24.73 -1.72
C HIS A 63 2.27 -23.99 -1.89
N PHE A 64 3.30 -24.45 -1.21
CA PHE A 64 4.67 -23.95 -1.36
C PHE A 64 5.64 -25.13 -1.31
N ASP A 65 6.44 -25.27 -2.37
CA ASP A 65 7.55 -26.22 -2.44
C ASP A 65 7.18 -27.67 -2.05
N GLY A 66 6.09 -28.21 -2.60
CA GLY A 66 5.63 -29.57 -2.34
C GLY A 66 4.78 -29.74 -1.08
N VAL A 67 4.57 -28.67 -0.29
CA VAL A 67 3.83 -28.70 0.98
C VAL A 67 2.64 -27.75 0.93
N ASN A 68 1.47 -28.20 1.37
CA ASN A 68 0.33 -27.30 1.59
C ASN A 68 0.48 -26.63 2.96
N TYR A 69 0.63 -25.32 2.96
CA TYR A 69 0.64 -24.52 4.19
C TYR A 69 -0.78 -24.08 4.57
N VAL A 70 -1.64 -23.89 3.57
CA VAL A 70 -3.08 -23.76 3.75
C VAL A 70 -3.74 -24.93 3.03
N GLU A 71 -4.34 -25.83 3.80
CA GLU A 71 -4.94 -27.07 3.30
C GLU A 71 -6.35 -26.89 2.78
N HIS A 72 -7.12 -26.04 3.45
CA HIS A 72 -8.47 -25.72 3.03
C HIS A 72 -8.98 -24.46 3.74
N ILE A 73 -9.64 -23.59 3.00
CA ILE A 73 -10.47 -22.51 3.55
C ILE A 73 -11.91 -22.73 3.08
N ALA A 74 -12.84 -22.77 4.04
CA ALA A 74 -14.27 -22.84 3.75
C ALA A 74 -14.92 -21.49 4.09
N TYR A 75 -15.93 -21.11 3.32
CA TYR A 75 -16.64 -19.85 3.46
C TYR A 75 -18.14 -20.05 3.60
N ASN A 76 -18.82 -19.11 4.27
CA ASN A 76 -20.27 -19.04 4.27
C ASN A 76 -20.79 -18.28 3.04
N ALA A 77 -22.11 -18.17 2.90
CA ALA A 77 -22.77 -17.50 1.76
C ALA A 77 -22.46 -15.99 1.65
N LYS A 78 -21.88 -15.36 2.68
CA LYS A 78 -21.43 -13.96 2.67
C LYS A 78 -19.93 -13.81 2.39
N GLY A 79 -19.24 -14.90 2.04
CA GLY A 79 -17.79 -14.88 1.83
C GLY A 79 -16.98 -14.78 3.12
N GLN A 80 -17.59 -15.01 4.30
CA GLN A 80 -16.86 -15.03 5.57
C GLN A 80 -16.29 -16.42 5.81
N ARG A 81 -15.05 -16.52 6.31
CA ARG A 81 -14.40 -17.80 6.58
C ARG A 81 -15.12 -18.57 7.68
N LEU A 82 -15.52 -19.80 7.42
CA LEU A 82 -16.01 -20.73 8.45
C LEU A 82 -14.86 -21.47 9.12
N LEU A 83 -13.84 -21.82 8.35
CA LEU A 83 -12.60 -22.41 8.86
C LEU A 83 -11.42 -22.14 7.93
N ILE A 84 -10.22 -22.22 8.49
CA ILE A 84 -8.95 -22.39 7.78
C ILE A 84 -8.19 -23.56 8.41
N ALA A 85 -7.91 -24.59 7.63
CA ALA A 85 -7.07 -25.72 8.00
C ALA A 85 -5.65 -25.48 7.48
N MET A 86 -4.67 -25.52 8.38
CA MET A 86 -3.26 -25.26 8.10
C MET A 86 -2.47 -26.56 7.96
N GLY A 87 -1.30 -26.48 7.30
CA GLY A 87 -0.42 -27.62 7.06
C GLY A 87 0.22 -28.24 8.31
N ASN A 88 0.25 -27.53 9.45
CA ASN A 88 0.72 -28.05 10.74
C ASN A 88 -0.36 -28.74 11.57
N GLU A 89 -1.41 -29.26 10.92
CA GLU A 89 -2.55 -29.94 11.56
C GLU A 89 -3.39 -29.05 12.50
N MET A 90 -3.19 -27.74 12.49
CA MET A 90 -4.02 -26.79 13.23
C MET A 90 -5.14 -26.24 12.34
N MET A 91 -6.33 -26.05 12.89
CA MET A 91 -7.45 -25.43 12.19
C MET A 91 -8.06 -24.35 13.07
N THR A 92 -8.26 -23.17 12.49
CA THR A 92 -9.05 -22.10 13.10
C THR A 92 -10.47 -22.15 12.55
N ARG A 93 -11.47 -22.15 13.43
CA ARG A 93 -12.89 -22.11 13.11
C ARG A 93 -13.52 -20.82 13.60
N TYR A 94 -14.44 -20.29 12.81
CA TYR A 94 -15.13 -19.04 13.09
C TYR A 94 -16.64 -19.30 13.21
N ALA A 95 -17.24 -18.74 14.24
CA ALA A 95 -18.68 -18.69 14.40
C ALA A 95 -19.15 -17.24 14.28
N TYR A 96 -20.29 -17.04 13.63
CA TYR A 96 -20.89 -15.73 13.42
C TYR A 96 -22.29 -15.69 14.02
N ASP A 97 -22.67 -14.51 14.52
CA ASP A 97 -24.06 -14.27 14.91
C ASP A 97 -24.96 -14.33 13.65
N PRO A 98 -26.04 -15.12 13.64
CA PRO A 98 -26.84 -15.37 12.44
C PRO A 98 -27.66 -14.16 11.96
N LYS A 99 -27.77 -13.09 12.77
CA LYS A 99 -28.54 -11.89 12.41
C LYS A 99 -27.65 -10.73 11.96
N THR A 100 -26.53 -10.54 12.66
CA THR A 100 -25.59 -9.42 12.43
C THR A 100 -24.38 -9.82 11.61
N PHE A 101 -24.10 -11.12 11.49
CA PHE A 101 -22.92 -11.68 10.83
C PHE A 101 -21.58 -11.27 11.46
N ARG A 102 -21.60 -10.71 12.67
CA ARG A 102 -20.39 -10.38 13.43
C ARG A 102 -19.74 -11.64 13.96
N LEU A 103 -18.41 -11.64 14.03
CA LEU A 103 -17.63 -12.76 14.55
C LEU A 103 -17.96 -12.97 16.04
N SER A 104 -18.65 -14.05 16.38
CA SER A 104 -19.02 -14.37 17.77
C SER A 104 -17.95 -15.19 18.48
N ARG A 105 -17.18 -15.99 17.73
CA ARG A 105 -16.10 -16.83 18.29
C ARG A 105 -15.06 -17.20 17.25
N GLN A 106 -13.80 -17.21 17.65
CA GLN A 106 -12.67 -17.75 16.91
C GLN A 106 -11.98 -18.81 17.77
N LYS A 107 -11.82 -20.03 17.25
CA LYS A 107 -11.23 -21.15 18.00
C LYS A 107 -10.24 -21.94 17.15
N THR A 108 -9.04 -22.18 17.69
CA THR A 108 -7.97 -22.94 17.04
C THR A 108 -7.64 -24.20 17.81
N GLU A 109 -7.72 -25.35 17.12
CA GLU A 109 -7.49 -26.70 17.66
C GLU A 109 -6.78 -27.55 16.61
N LYS A 110 -6.17 -28.68 17.02
CA LYS A 110 -5.76 -29.70 16.05
C LYS A 110 -6.97 -30.26 15.30
N TYR A 111 -6.75 -30.79 14.11
CA TYR A 111 -7.77 -31.50 13.34
C TYR A 111 -7.25 -32.83 12.80
N ALA A 112 -8.18 -33.74 12.52
CA ALA A 112 -7.95 -34.95 11.74
C ALA A 112 -8.69 -34.84 10.40
N ILE A 113 -8.06 -35.34 9.34
CA ILE A 113 -8.66 -35.44 8.01
C ILE A 113 -9.20 -36.85 7.82
N SER A 114 -10.43 -36.98 7.34
CA SER A 114 -10.95 -38.24 6.82
C SER A 114 -11.56 -38.01 5.44
N THR A 115 -11.40 -38.99 4.54
CA THR A 115 -11.95 -38.95 3.19
C THR A 115 -12.88 -40.14 3.00
N SER A 116 -14.13 -39.86 2.62
CA SER A 116 -15.14 -40.88 2.31
C SER A 116 -15.68 -40.63 0.91
N GLY A 117 -15.26 -41.43 -0.07
CA GLY A 117 -15.53 -41.13 -1.48
C GLY A 117 -14.92 -39.79 -1.89
N ASN A 118 -15.76 -38.84 -2.32
CA ASN A 118 -15.35 -37.50 -2.71
C ASN A 118 -15.49 -36.46 -1.58
N GLU A 119 -15.97 -36.86 -0.40
CA GLU A 119 -16.16 -35.98 0.74
C GLU A 119 -14.93 -35.98 1.63
N VAL A 120 -14.36 -34.81 1.87
CA VAL A 120 -13.25 -34.60 2.81
C VAL A 120 -13.81 -33.93 4.05
N THR A 121 -13.60 -34.55 5.21
CA THR A 121 -14.06 -34.06 6.51
C THR A 121 -12.88 -33.63 7.37
N TYR A 122 -12.94 -32.41 7.90
CA TYR A 122 -11.98 -31.86 8.85
C TYR A 122 -12.59 -31.92 10.26
N THR A 123 -12.12 -32.85 11.09
CA THR A 123 -12.68 -33.09 12.43
C THR A 123 -11.78 -32.47 13.50
N PRO A 124 -12.24 -31.48 14.29
CA PRO A 124 -11.45 -30.91 15.36
C PRO A 124 -11.18 -31.93 16.48
N GLN A 125 -10.00 -31.87 17.08
CA GLN A 125 -9.57 -32.74 18.17
C GLN A 125 -9.68 -32.04 19.52
N SER A 126 -10.63 -32.47 20.34
CA SER A 126 -10.83 -31.90 21.68
C SER A 126 -9.57 -32.02 22.55
N GLY A 127 -9.33 -31.04 23.41
CA GLY A 127 -8.17 -31.00 24.31
C GLY A 127 -6.88 -30.46 23.69
N THR A 128 -6.92 -30.01 22.43
CA THR A 128 -5.76 -29.47 21.70
C THR A 128 -5.85 -27.95 21.44
N THR A 129 -6.77 -27.27 22.11
CA THR A 129 -7.05 -25.83 21.93
C THR A 129 -5.79 -24.98 22.15
N LYS A 130 -5.50 -24.11 21.18
CA LYS A 130 -4.44 -23.07 21.26
C LYS A 130 -5.00 -21.66 21.32
N GLN A 131 -6.20 -21.45 20.77
CA GLN A 131 -6.89 -20.17 20.82
C GLN A 131 -8.39 -20.40 20.99
N ASP A 132 -9.06 -19.61 21.82
CA ASP A 132 -10.51 -19.66 22.01
C ASP A 132 -11.03 -18.32 22.49
N ASN A 133 -11.35 -17.45 21.53
CA ASN A 133 -11.79 -16.08 21.74
C ASN A 133 -13.29 -15.97 21.44
N GLY A 134 -14.08 -15.55 22.42
CA GLY A 134 -15.49 -15.18 22.25
C GLY A 134 -15.69 -13.68 22.32
N TYR A 135 -16.61 -13.14 21.51
CA TYR A 135 -16.82 -11.69 21.39
C TYR A 135 -18.23 -11.29 21.79
N GLU A 136 -18.36 -10.24 22.60
CA GLU A 136 -19.63 -9.57 22.91
C GLU A 136 -19.58 -8.15 22.38
N PHE A 137 -20.68 -7.72 21.76
CA PHE A 137 -20.77 -6.42 21.08
C PHE A 137 -21.85 -5.54 21.70
N ASP A 138 -21.72 -4.22 21.53
CA ASP A 138 -22.86 -3.32 21.64
C ASP A 138 -23.74 -3.38 20.37
N LEU A 139 -24.80 -2.57 20.34
CA LEU A 139 -25.76 -2.55 19.23
C LEU A 139 -25.12 -2.09 17.91
N ILE A 140 -24.13 -1.20 17.94
CA ILE A 140 -23.52 -0.63 16.75
C ILE A 140 -22.28 -1.40 16.27
N GLY A 141 -21.75 -2.30 17.10
CA GLY A 141 -20.70 -3.24 16.74
C GLY A 141 -19.35 -3.00 17.40
N ASN A 142 -19.26 -2.17 18.43
CA ASN A 142 -18.05 -2.12 19.23
C ASN A 142 -17.95 -3.38 20.10
N ILE A 143 -16.79 -4.01 20.15
CA ILE A 143 -16.51 -5.14 21.04
C ILE A 143 -16.49 -4.63 22.49
N LEU A 144 -17.44 -5.04 23.31
CA LEU A 144 -17.50 -4.74 24.74
C LEU A 144 -16.68 -5.72 25.57
N LYS A 145 -16.56 -6.96 25.10
CA LYS A 145 -15.83 -8.02 25.80
C LYS A 145 -15.18 -9.00 24.84
N ILE A 146 -13.95 -9.40 25.16
CA ILE A 146 -13.29 -10.57 24.58
C ILE A 146 -13.07 -11.60 25.69
N LYS A 147 -13.58 -12.82 25.49
CA LYS A 147 -13.43 -13.96 26.40
C LYS A 147 -12.36 -14.89 25.88
N HIS A 148 -11.23 -15.05 26.57
CA HIS A 148 -10.22 -16.05 26.26
C HIS A 148 -10.45 -17.30 27.12
N ARG A 149 -10.48 -18.48 26.52
CA ARG A 149 -10.78 -19.78 27.18
C ARG A 149 -9.78 -20.87 26.80
N THR A 150 -8.50 -20.58 26.98
CA THR A 150 -7.41 -21.54 26.79
C THR A 150 -6.70 -21.81 28.11
N THR A 151 -6.01 -22.95 28.18
CA THR A 151 -5.23 -23.29 29.37
C THR A 151 -4.24 -22.17 29.67
N ASP A 152 -4.18 -21.75 30.92
CA ASP A 152 -3.21 -20.78 31.44
C ASP A 152 -3.36 -19.36 30.83
N CYS A 153 -4.56 -19.04 30.30
CA CYS A 153 -4.88 -17.72 29.76
C CYS A 153 -5.38 -16.71 30.81
N GLY A 154 -5.73 -17.19 32.00
CA GLY A 154 -6.25 -16.41 33.10
C GLY A 154 -5.16 -15.82 34.00
N ILE A 155 -5.57 -15.53 35.23
CA ILE A 155 -4.76 -14.87 36.27
C ILE A 155 -5.08 -15.56 37.60
N ASN A 156 -4.04 -16.09 38.25
CA ASN A 156 -4.20 -16.84 39.49
C ASN A 156 -4.76 -15.96 40.61
N GLY A 157 -5.68 -16.51 41.39
CA GLY A 157 -6.34 -15.80 42.48
C GLY A 157 -7.52 -14.90 42.06
N THR A 158 -7.79 -14.73 40.76
CA THR A 158 -9.02 -14.07 40.29
C THR A 158 -10.23 -15.02 40.33
N THR A 159 -11.45 -14.46 40.30
CA THR A 159 -12.68 -15.27 40.26
C THR A 159 -12.78 -16.12 38.98
N ALA A 160 -12.18 -15.68 37.87
CA ALA A 160 -12.18 -16.43 36.61
C ALA A 160 -11.21 -17.62 36.63
N GLY A 161 -10.17 -17.57 37.47
CA GLY A 161 -9.16 -18.62 37.61
C GLY A 161 -8.08 -18.60 36.52
N ASP A 162 -7.33 -19.69 36.44
CA ASP A 162 -6.10 -19.77 35.62
C ASP A 162 -6.38 -19.97 34.12
N ASP A 163 -7.57 -20.46 33.77
CA ASP A 163 -7.94 -20.86 32.39
C ASP A 163 -9.00 -19.95 31.74
N ALA A 164 -9.24 -18.77 32.31
CA ALA A 164 -10.19 -17.80 31.75
C ALA A 164 -9.76 -16.35 31.97
N LEU A 165 -9.83 -15.56 30.90
CA LEU A 165 -9.63 -14.11 30.94
C LEU A 165 -10.78 -13.41 30.21
N ASP A 166 -11.34 -12.38 30.84
CA ASP A 166 -12.34 -11.51 30.26
C ASP A 166 -11.75 -10.09 30.14
N ARG A 167 -11.53 -9.66 28.89
CA ARG A 167 -11.08 -8.31 28.57
C ARG A 167 -12.30 -7.44 28.32
N LEU A 168 -12.42 -6.35 29.04
CA LEU A 168 -13.56 -5.43 28.99
C LEU A 168 -13.16 -4.14 28.31
N PHE A 169 -14.06 -3.57 27.51
CA PHE A 169 -13.83 -2.33 26.79
C PHE A 169 -15.02 -1.39 26.94
N SER A 170 -14.74 -0.10 27.11
CA SER A 170 -15.74 0.95 27.11
C SER A 170 -15.43 2.01 26.08
N TYR A 171 -16.45 2.73 25.62
CA TYR A 171 -16.34 3.67 24.51
C TYR A 171 -17.09 4.96 24.81
N ASP A 172 -16.63 6.05 24.21
CA ASP A 172 -17.37 7.32 24.20
C ASP A 172 -18.45 7.32 23.10
N PRO A 173 -19.34 8.33 23.04
CA PRO A 173 -20.36 8.42 22.00
C PRO A 173 -19.84 8.51 20.56
N LEU A 174 -18.55 8.82 20.35
CA LEU A 174 -17.88 8.79 19.04
C LEU A 174 -17.26 7.42 18.73
N ASN A 175 -17.43 6.46 19.64
CA ASN A 175 -16.90 5.09 19.61
C ASN A 175 -15.38 5.02 19.77
N ARG A 176 -14.78 6.04 20.39
CA ARG A 176 -13.35 6.02 20.76
C ARG A 176 -13.20 5.24 22.06
N LEU A 177 -12.14 4.45 22.18
CA LEU A 177 -11.88 3.59 23.33
C LEU A 177 -11.65 4.43 24.61
N LEU A 178 -12.52 4.34 25.60
CA LEU A 178 -12.33 5.03 26.89
C LEU A 178 -11.55 4.21 27.90
N SER A 179 -11.79 2.90 27.96
CA SER A 179 -11.06 2.02 28.86
C SER A 179 -10.92 0.62 28.33
N ALA A 180 -9.88 -0.08 28.80
CA ALA A 180 -9.60 -1.47 28.49
C ALA A 180 -9.02 -2.22 29.69
N THR A 181 -9.49 -3.44 29.92
CA THR A 181 -8.89 -4.37 30.88
C THR A 181 -8.17 -5.52 30.17
N GLY A 182 -7.25 -6.15 30.86
CA GLY A 182 -6.58 -7.36 30.39
C GLY A 182 -5.55 -7.85 31.39
N ARG A 183 -4.58 -8.62 30.88
CA ARG A 183 -3.43 -9.07 31.67
C ARG A 183 -2.12 -8.58 31.09
N GLU A 184 -1.15 -8.41 31.97
CA GLU A 184 0.22 -8.05 31.65
C GLU A 184 1.19 -8.91 32.44
N SER A 185 2.44 -8.98 31.98
CA SER A 185 3.55 -9.57 32.73
C SER A 185 3.69 -8.90 34.10
N ASP A 186 3.90 -9.68 35.17
CA ASP A 186 4.15 -9.12 36.50
C ASP A 186 5.49 -8.37 36.61
N THR A 187 6.42 -8.62 35.69
CA THR A 187 7.69 -7.91 35.52
C THR A 187 7.55 -6.58 34.76
N GLN A 188 6.34 -6.22 34.31
CA GLN A 188 6.08 -4.94 33.68
C GLN A 188 6.32 -3.78 34.65
N ASN A 189 7.09 -2.79 34.19
CA ASN A 189 7.36 -1.54 34.89
C ASN A 189 6.80 -0.34 34.11
N ASP A 190 6.96 0.86 34.63
CA ASP A 190 6.31 2.07 34.12
C ASP A 190 6.96 2.66 32.85
N GLN A 191 8.08 2.11 32.38
CA GLN A 191 8.84 2.65 31.24
C GLN A 191 8.41 2.11 29.86
N ASP A 192 7.10 1.92 29.67
CA ASP A 192 6.46 1.35 28.46
C ASP A 192 6.77 2.03 27.12
N TYR A 193 7.52 3.14 27.10
CA TYR A 193 7.80 3.93 25.90
C TYR A 193 9.08 3.54 25.15
N LEU A 194 9.82 2.52 25.61
CA LEU A 194 11.02 1.99 24.94
C LEU A 194 10.84 0.52 24.58
N TYR A 195 11.06 0.16 23.31
CA TYR A 195 11.02 -1.25 22.88
C TYR A 195 12.04 -2.12 23.63
N THR A 196 13.18 -1.54 24.01
CA THR A 196 14.20 -2.19 24.86
C THR A 196 13.75 -2.37 26.32
N GLN A 197 12.64 -1.76 26.71
CA GLN A 197 12.04 -1.82 28.05
C GLN A 197 10.68 -2.53 28.06
N ALA A 198 10.25 -3.09 26.93
CA ALA A 198 9.14 -4.04 26.85
C ALA A 198 9.38 -5.24 27.79
N PRO A 199 8.31 -5.92 28.26
CA PRO A 199 8.42 -6.93 29.31
C PRO A 199 9.53 -7.92 29.02
N THR A 200 10.32 -8.27 30.04
CA THR A 200 11.40 -9.25 29.89
C THR A 200 10.83 -10.54 29.32
N PRO A 201 11.38 -11.08 28.22
CA PRO A 201 10.92 -12.36 27.69
C PRO A 201 11.01 -13.43 28.79
N GLY A 202 9.90 -14.11 29.05
CA GLY A 202 9.80 -15.12 30.10
C GLY A 202 8.91 -16.29 29.73
N SER A 203 8.52 -17.08 30.72
CA SER A 203 7.52 -18.15 30.60
C SER A 203 6.22 -17.73 31.30
N PRO A 204 5.46 -16.78 30.73
CA PRO A 204 4.23 -16.30 31.30
C PRO A 204 3.22 -17.44 31.45
N ASN A 205 2.62 -17.47 32.63
CA ASN A 205 1.55 -18.34 33.08
C ASN A 205 0.68 -17.55 34.06
N ALA A 206 -0.44 -18.11 34.51
CA ALA A 206 -1.38 -17.45 35.40
C ALA A 206 -0.76 -16.94 36.72
N ASN A 207 0.41 -17.43 37.14
CA ASN A 207 1.06 -17.05 38.39
C ASN A 207 2.08 -15.90 38.26
N ASN A 208 2.50 -15.53 37.05
CA ASN A 208 3.46 -14.43 36.81
C ASN A 208 2.89 -13.37 35.84
N VAL A 209 1.58 -13.19 35.93
CA VAL A 209 0.81 -12.14 35.27
C VAL A 209 -0.08 -11.44 36.28
N ARG A 210 -0.56 -10.25 35.94
CA ARG A 210 -1.52 -9.50 36.75
C ARG A 210 -2.54 -8.79 35.88
N GLU A 211 -3.64 -8.36 36.50
CA GLU A 211 -4.65 -7.54 35.85
C GLU A 211 -4.12 -6.13 35.58
N TYR A 212 -4.47 -5.57 34.42
CA TYR A 212 -4.36 -4.14 34.15
C TYR A 212 -5.73 -3.54 33.83
N SER A 213 -5.88 -2.25 34.13
CA SER A 213 -6.95 -1.39 33.62
C SER A 213 -6.33 -0.11 33.09
N ARG A 214 -6.55 0.19 31.81
CA ARG A 214 -6.10 1.41 31.15
C ARG A 214 -7.28 2.30 30.82
N ASP A 215 -7.18 3.58 31.18
CA ASP A 215 -8.13 4.63 30.87
C ASP A 215 -7.50 5.66 29.93
N TYR A 216 -8.24 6.06 28.90
CA TYR A 216 -7.81 6.98 27.85
C TYR A 216 -8.70 8.22 27.86
N GLN A 217 -8.07 9.39 27.83
CA GLN A 217 -8.76 10.67 27.67
C GLN A 217 -8.35 11.31 26.36
N TYR A 218 -9.28 12.04 25.74
CA TYR A 218 -9.08 12.66 24.44
C TYR A 218 -9.48 14.14 24.46
N ASP A 219 -8.81 14.94 23.64
CA ASP A 219 -9.36 16.22 23.23
C ASP A 219 -10.48 16.04 22.17
N LYS A 220 -10.95 17.16 21.63
CA LYS A 220 -12.04 17.19 20.63
C LYS A 220 -11.66 16.58 19.28
N LEU A 221 -10.38 16.61 18.91
CA LEU A 221 -9.87 16.06 17.64
C LEU A 221 -9.36 14.61 17.80
N GLY A 222 -9.41 14.07 19.02
CA GLY A 222 -8.99 12.70 19.30
C GLY A 222 -7.49 12.58 19.57
N ASN A 223 -6.78 13.65 19.90
CA ASN A 223 -5.47 13.49 20.53
C ASN A 223 -5.65 12.93 21.93
N ILE A 224 -4.87 11.91 22.31
CA ILE A 224 -4.87 11.40 23.69
C ILE A 224 -4.30 12.49 24.60
N THR A 225 -5.02 12.91 25.63
CA THR A 225 -4.54 13.89 26.62
C THR A 225 -4.02 13.23 27.89
N SER A 226 -4.53 12.04 28.21
CA SER A 226 -4.10 11.24 29.36
C SER A 226 -4.23 9.75 29.07
N LEU A 227 -3.23 8.98 29.48
CA LEU A 227 -3.28 7.52 29.64
C LEU A 227 -2.99 7.19 31.11
N THR A 228 -3.94 6.55 31.77
CA THR A 228 -3.79 6.12 33.17
C THR A 228 -3.90 4.61 33.25
N GLN A 229 -2.96 3.98 33.94
CA GLN A 229 -3.03 2.58 34.31
C GLN A 229 -3.22 2.46 35.82
N ALA A 230 -4.27 1.76 36.26
CA ALA A 230 -4.52 1.50 37.67
C ALA A 230 -3.72 0.26 38.16
N GLY A 231 -3.41 0.21 39.47
CA GLY A 231 -2.76 -0.94 40.12
C GLY A 231 -1.47 -0.60 40.85
N SER A 232 -0.81 -1.62 41.44
CA SER A 232 0.40 -1.46 42.26
C SER A 232 1.61 -0.86 41.52
N ASN A 233 1.67 -1.03 40.19
CA ASN A 233 2.63 -0.36 39.30
C ASN A 233 1.90 0.60 38.36
N GLY A 234 0.78 1.16 38.82
CA GLY A 234 -0.02 2.11 38.06
C GLY A 234 0.76 3.38 37.76
N PHE A 235 0.41 4.02 36.66
CA PHE A 235 1.03 5.26 36.22
C PHE A 235 0.01 6.17 35.56
N THR A 236 0.37 7.44 35.39
CA THR A 236 -0.34 8.36 34.49
C THR A 236 0.66 9.01 33.55
N ARG A 237 0.27 9.13 32.29
CA ARG A 237 1.00 9.81 31.23
C ARG A 237 0.10 10.93 30.70
N ASN A 238 0.51 12.16 30.95
CA ASN A 238 -0.15 13.35 30.42
C ASN A 238 0.53 13.74 29.12
N PHE A 239 -0.25 13.88 28.05
CA PHE A 239 0.25 14.20 26.72
C PHE A 239 0.00 15.70 26.46
N VAL A 240 1.10 16.45 26.27
CA VAL A 240 1.07 17.90 26.11
C VAL A 240 1.33 18.24 24.65
N TYR A 241 0.44 19.02 24.06
CA TYR A 241 0.47 19.38 22.63
C TYR A 241 0.83 20.84 22.42
N GLY A 242 1.47 21.11 21.28
CA GLY A 242 1.77 22.47 20.84
C GLY A 242 0.51 23.31 20.66
N GLY A 243 0.58 24.57 21.08
CA GLY A 243 -0.55 25.49 21.01
C GLY A 243 -1.08 25.66 19.58
N GLY A 244 -2.31 25.17 19.33
CA GLY A 244 -2.99 25.32 18.04
C GLY A 244 -2.56 24.32 16.95
N VAL A 245 -1.76 23.31 17.29
CA VAL A 245 -1.31 22.24 16.38
C VAL A 245 -1.49 20.87 17.04
N ASN A 246 -1.38 19.79 16.27
CA ASN A 246 -1.56 18.41 16.77
C ASN A 246 -0.23 17.68 17.05
N THR A 247 0.90 18.40 17.02
CA THR A 247 2.21 17.86 17.39
C THR A 247 2.28 17.68 18.91
N LEU A 248 2.71 16.49 19.36
CA LEU A 248 2.92 16.18 20.77
C LEU A 248 4.25 16.80 21.20
N ASP A 249 4.27 17.76 22.12
CA ASP A 249 5.50 18.41 22.60
C ASP A 249 6.18 17.55 23.67
N GLU A 250 5.42 17.05 24.64
CA GLU A 250 5.94 16.31 25.78
C GLU A 250 4.95 15.24 26.29
N ILE A 251 5.49 14.18 26.87
CA ILE A 251 4.77 13.29 27.80
C ILE A 251 5.29 13.58 29.21
N GLN A 252 4.37 13.78 30.14
CA GLN A 252 4.66 14.09 31.53
C GLN A 252 4.05 13.02 32.46
N ASP A 253 4.61 12.89 33.66
CA ASP A 253 4.00 12.09 34.74
C ASP A 253 2.78 12.80 35.36
N SER A 254 2.18 12.20 36.39
CA SER A 254 1.06 12.81 37.14
C SER A 254 1.43 14.09 37.89
N GLY A 255 2.73 14.30 38.17
CA GLY A 255 3.28 15.49 38.81
C GLY A 255 3.69 16.59 37.82
N SER A 256 3.39 16.42 36.53
CA SER A 256 3.81 17.32 35.44
C SER A 256 5.33 17.36 35.21
N SER A 257 6.07 16.34 35.65
CA SER A 257 7.49 16.19 35.32
C SER A 257 7.64 15.60 33.92
N PRO A 258 8.49 16.18 33.05
CA PRO A 258 8.74 15.61 31.72
C PRO A 258 9.34 14.21 31.79
N ILE A 259 8.74 13.26 31.08
CA ILE A 259 9.23 11.90 30.84
C ILE A 259 9.97 11.83 29.51
N GLN A 260 9.37 12.41 28.47
CA GLN A 260 9.92 12.44 27.13
C GLN A 260 9.43 13.67 26.38
N ASP A 261 10.36 14.38 25.75
CA ASP A 261 10.13 15.51 24.86
C ASP A 261 10.19 15.07 23.39
N PHE A 262 9.54 15.83 22.52
CA PHE A 262 9.44 15.55 21.10
C PHE A 262 9.62 16.83 20.31
N THR A 263 10.26 16.72 19.15
CA THR A 263 10.42 17.84 18.22
C THR A 263 9.97 17.42 16.83
N TYR A 264 9.61 18.40 16.00
CA TYR A 264 9.09 18.19 14.65
C TYR A 264 9.73 19.15 13.66
N ASP A 265 9.74 18.77 12.39
CA ASP A 265 10.02 19.70 11.31
C ASP A 265 8.78 20.56 10.97
N SER A 266 8.94 21.47 10.01
CA SER A 266 7.84 22.35 9.58
C SER A 266 6.71 21.63 8.83
N ALA A 267 6.92 20.39 8.39
CA ALA A 267 5.89 19.56 7.76
C ALA A 267 5.12 18.72 8.79
N GLY A 268 5.57 18.72 10.05
CA GLY A 268 4.95 17.94 11.12
C GLY A 268 5.50 16.51 11.23
N ASN A 269 6.68 16.23 10.67
CA ASN A 269 7.37 14.96 10.87
C ASN A 269 8.18 15.01 12.17
N GLN A 270 8.04 14.00 13.02
CA GLN A 270 8.76 13.93 14.29
C GLN A 270 10.28 13.77 14.04
N LEU A 271 11.08 14.68 14.56
CA LEU A 271 12.55 14.67 14.47
C LEU A 271 13.21 13.97 15.64
N THR A 272 12.65 14.10 16.85
CA THR A 272 13.22 13.49 18.06
C THR A 272 12.14 12.91 18.98
N ALA A 273 12.54 11.94 19.79
CA ALA A 273 11.82 11.54 21.00
C ALA A 273 12.84 11.40 22.14
N GLY A 274 13.04 12.48 22.89
CA GLY A 274 14.19 12.65 23.78
C GLY A 274 15.51 12.64 23.04
N THR A 275 16.57 12.29 23.76
CA THR A 275 17.95 12.22 23.21
C THR A 275 18.27 10.86 22.56
N THR A 276 17.38 9.88 22.73
CA THR A 276 17.62 8.47 22.38
C THR A 276 16.95 8.02 21.10
N ARG A 277 16.15 8.89 20.46
CA ARG A 277 15.52 8.61 19.17
C ARG A 277 15.56 9.85 18.30
N ASN A 278 16.14 9.69 17.13
CA ASN A 278 16.31 10.78 16.19
C ASN A 278 16.00 10.26 14.79
N MET A 279 15.27 11.05 14.02
CA MET A 279 14.77 10.65 12.71
C MET A 279 15.10 11.72 11.67
N VAL A 280 15.43 11.28 10.46
CA VAL A 280 15.64 12.16 9.30
C VAL A 280 14.66 11.77 8.20
N TRP A 281 14.06 12.78 7.60
CA TRP A 281 12.99 12.64 6.62
C TRP A 281 13.44 13.16 5.25
N ASP A 282 12.96 12.52 4.19
CA ASP A 282 13.20 12.98 2.83
C ASP A 282 12.25 14.14 2.44
N HIS A 283 12.09 14.38 1.14
CA HIS A 283 11.24 15.44 0.61
C HIS A 283 9.78 15.00 0.43
N SER A 284 9.50 13.71 0.57
CA SER A 284 8.18 13.10 0.46
C SER A 284 7.66 12.63 1.82
N ASP A 285 8.20 13.19 2.91
CA ASP A 285 7.83 12.88 4.29
C ASP A 285 7.99 11.38 4.65
N ARG A 286 9.02 10.71 4.09
CA ARG A 286 9.40 9.34 4.44
C ARG A 286 10.67 9.33 5.32
N MET A 287 10.66 8.53 6.38
CA MET A 287 11.80 8.43 7.29
C MET A 287 12.95 7.67 6.61
N ILE A 288 14.04 8.33 6.30
CA ILE A 288 15.20 7.72 5.62
C ILE A 288 16.33 7.32 6.57
N VAL A 289 16.36 7.87 7.79
CA VAL A 289 17.36 7.54 8.81
C VAL A 289 16.72 7.51 10.19
N TYR A 290 17.17 6.56 11.03
CA TYR A 290 16.98 6.56 12.47
C TYR A 290 18.32 6.39 13.20
N TYR A 291 18.52 7.07 14.32
CA TYR A 291 19.67 6.83 15.19
C TYR A 291 19.38 7.07 16.67
N ASN A 292 20.04 6.30 17.53
CA ASN A 292 19.63 6.13 18.93
C ASN A 292 20.35 7.01 19.96
N GLN A 293 21.25 7.91 19.53
CA GLN A 293 21.95 8.82 20.45
C GLN A 293 22.46 10.06 19.70
N VAL A 294 22.36 11.22 20.34
CA VAL A 294 22.92 12.49 19.84
C VAL A 294 24.38 12.69 20.29
N GLY A 295 25.11 13.56 19.61
CA GLY A 295 26.45 14.01 20.02
C GLY A 295 27.48 13.92 18.90
N THR A 296 28.76 14.03 19.27
CA THR A 296 29.89 13.90 18.34
C THR A 296 30.39 12.46 18.19
N ASN A 297 29.92 11.55 19.05
CA ASN A 297 30.26 10.14 18.98
C ASN A 297 29.34 9.44 17.97
N GLU A 298 29.88 8.45 17.29
CA GLU A 298 29.10 7.56 16.43
C GLU A 298 27.94 6.91 17.20
N PRO A 299 26.71 6.91 16.65
CA PRO A 299 25.59 6.24 17.29
C PRO A 299 25.81 4.73 17.39
N THR A 300 25.33 4.14 18.49
CA THR A 300 25.43 2.69 18.72
C THR A 300 24.45 1.91 17.84
N ILE A 301 23.34 2.54 17.45
CA ILE A 301 22.42 2.05 16.41
C ILE A 301 22.17 3.16 15.42
N TYR A 302 22.39 2.87 14.14
CA TYR A 302 22.11 3.76 13.01
C TYR A 302 21.42 2.96 11.91
N ALA A 303 20.21 3.35 11.53
CA ALA A 303 19.43 2.67 10.51
C ALA A 303 19.16 3.59 9.33
N GLN A 304 19.16 3.01 8.13
CA GLN A 304 18.82 3.67 6.88
C GLN A 304 17.73 2.89 6.15
N TYR A 305 16.80 3.61 5.53
CA TYR A 305 15.66 3.04 4.83
C TYR A 305 15.61 3.55 3.39
N LEU A 306 15.38 2.64 2.45
CA LEU A 306 15.16 2.97 1.04
C LEU A 306 13.74 2.59 0.64
N TYR A 307 13.19 3.40 -0.26
CA TYR A 307 11.82 3.27 -0.74
C TYR A 307 11.80 3.23 -2.26
N ASP A 308 10.86 2.48 -2.82
CA ASP A 308 10.57 2.54 -4.25
C ASP A 308 9.85 3.84 -4.64
N SER A 309 9.48 3.95 -5.91
CA SER A 309 8.73 5.10 -6.44
C SER A 309 7.29 5.19 -5.94
N ALA A 310 6.71 4.08 -5.46
CA ALA A 310 5.37 4.04 -4.87
C ALA A 310 5.39 4.42 -3.37
N GLY A 311 6.58 4.45 -2.75
CA GLY A 311 6.75 4.76 -1.33
C GLY A 311 6.84 3.53 -0.43
N ASN A 312 6.91 2.32 -0.99
CA ASN A 312 7.10 1.10 -0.21
C ASN A 312 8.57 0.93 0.15
N ARG A 313 8.84 0.53 1.40
CA ARG A 313 10.21 0.24 1.86
C ARG A 313 10.74 -0.99 1.15
N THR A 314 11.86 -0.83 0.44
CA THR A 314 12.55 -1.91 -0.27
C THR A 314 13.81 -2.37 0.45
N HIS A 315 14.46 -1.47 1.21
CA HIS A 315 15.66 -1.82 1.97
C HIS A 315 15.63 -1.23 3.37
N LYS A 316 16.21 -1.98 4.30
CA LYS A 316 16.57 -1.53 5.64
C LYS A 316 18.01 -1.96 5.91
N LEU A 317 18.86 -1.01 6.28
CA LEU A 317 20.24 -1.23 6.70
C LEU A 317 20.37 -0.76 8.14
N VAL A 318 20.81 -1.62 9.06
CA VAL A 318 21.02 -1.28 10.47
C VAL A 318 22.48 -1.54 10.83
N ARG A 319 23.20 -0.48 11.17
CA ARG A 319 24.53 -0.54 11.80
C ARG A 319 24.38 -0.61 13.31
N THR A 320 25.10 -1.54 13.92
CA THR A 320 25.18 -1.71 15.38
C THR A 320 26.59 -1.46 15.90
N THR A 321 26.77 -1.53 17.23
CA THR A 321 28.07 -1.34 17.90
C THR A 321 29.17 -2.22 17.28
N GLY A 322 30.34 -1.64 17.07
CA GLY A 322 31.48 -2.32 16.43
C GLY A 322 31.44 -2.30 14.90
N GLY A 323 30.48 -1.61 14.28
CA GLY A 323 30.39 -1.47 12.83
C GLY A 323 29.83 -2.72 12.13
N LEU A 324 29.02 -3.51 12.84
CA LEU A 324 28.33 -4.67 12.29
C LEU A 324 27.03 -4.24 11.61
N TYR A 325 26.74 -4.76 10.41
CA TYR A 325 25.56 -4.42 9.64
C TYR A 325 24.54 -5.56 9.58
N GLU A 326 23.25 -5.22 9.65
CA GLU A 326 22.12 -6.07 9.29
C GLU A 326 21.37 -5.41 8.13
N THR A 327 21.25 -6.10 7.01
CA THR A 327 20.52 -5.63 5.82
C THR A 327 19.30 -6.51 5.59
N THR A 328 18.15 -5.89 5.32
CA THR A 328 16.94 -6.55 4.86
C THR A 328 16.52 -5.95 3.52
N VAL A 329 16.34 -6.81 2.52
CA VAL A 329 15.74 -6.48 1.22
C VAL A 329 14.33 -7.05 1.20
N TYR A 330 13.34 -6.22 0.93
CA TYR A 330 11.92 -6.58 0.87
C TYR A 330 11.51 -6.73 -0.58
N ILE A 331 11.03 -7.92 -0.96
CA ILE A 331 10.63 -8.23 -2.34
C ILE A 331 9.18 -8.73 -2.34
N ASP A 332 8.34 -7.96 -3.02
CA ASP A 332 6.92 -8.24 -3.25
C ASP A 332 6.07 -8.51 -2.00
N GLY A 333 6.55 -8.18 -0.80
CA GLY A 333 5.86 -8.37 0.48
C GLY A 333 5.85 -9.82 1.00
N VAL A 334 6.25 -10.79 0.17
CA VAL A 334 6.23 -12.22 0.47
C VAL A 334 7.61 -12.85 0.59
N PHE A 335 8.66 -12.20 0.07
CA PHE A 335 10.02 -12.70 0.11
C PHE A 335 10.97 -11.64 0.66
N GLU A 336 11.94 -12.08 1.45
CA GLU A 336 12.93 -11.19 2.00
C GLU A 336 14.32 -11.81 1.98
N TYR A 337 15.31 -10.98 1.69
CA TYR A 337 16.72 -11.34 1.75
C TYR A 337 17.38 -10.64 2.93
N HIS A 338 18.08 -11.40 3.75
CA HIS A 338 18.71 -10.89 4.97
C HIS A 338 20.21 -11.21 4.98
N THR A 339 21.01 -10.21 5.31
CA THR A 339 22.45 -10.32 5.53
C THR A 339 22.81 -9.73 6.88
N LYS A 340 23.63 -10.41 7.69
CA LYS A 340 24.05 -9.91 9.00
C LYS A 340 25.50 -10.23 9.31
N ASP A 341 26.24 -9.22 9.75
CA ASP A 341 27.60 -9.37 10.28
C ASP A 341 27.56 -9.74 11.76
N GLU A 342 28.21 -10.83 12.15
CA GLU A 342 28.26 -11.29 13.56
C GLU A 342 29.69 -11.38 14.10
N GLY A 343 30.53 -10.38 13.80
CA GLY A 343 31.85 -10.22 14.43
C GLY A 343 32.85 -11.33 14.08
N GLY A 344 32.94 -11.70 12.80
CA GLY A 344 33.87 -12.72 12.30
C GLY A 344 33.34 -13.48 11.08
N SER A 345 32.05 -13.38 10.80
CA SER A 345 31.40 -13.90 9.59
C SER A 345 30.21 -13.02 9.22
N THR A 346 29.89 -13.00 7.92
CA THR A 346 28.63 -12.45 7.39
C THR A 346 27.73 -13.62 7.04
N LYS A 347 26.55 -13.66 7.66
CA LYS A 347 25.55 -14.71 7.47
C LYS A 347 24.44 -14.22 6.56
N THR A 348 23.84 -15.13 5.81
CA THR A 348 22.72 -14.81 4.91
C THR A 348 21.57 -15.79 5.08
N LYS A 349 20.35 -15.31 4.89
CA LYS A 349 19.13 -16.12 4.90
C LYS A 349 18.02 -15.45 4.11
N ASN A 350 16.99 -16.23 3.77
CA ASN A 350 15.72 -15.70 3.29
C ASN A 350 14.58 -15.98 4.25
N TYR A 351 13.57 -15.13 4.19
CA TYR A 351 12.23 -15.45 4.68
C TYR A 351 11.26 -15.49 3.51
N THR A 352 10.43 -16.54 3.46
CA THR A 352 9.25 -16.62 2.60
C THR A 352 8.01 -16.61 3.47
N HIS A 353 7.03 -15.78 3.12
CA HIS A 353 5.78 -15.62 3.85
C HIS A 353 4.61 -16.21 3.06
N ILE A 354 3.88 -17.10 3.70
CA ILE A 354 2.64 -17.65 3.17
C ILE A 354 1.48 -16.80 3.67
N MET A 355 0.78 -16.17 2.74
CA MET A 355 -0.39 -15.34 2.98
C MET A 355 -1.66 -16.12 2.67
N ASP A 356 -2.73 -15.88 3.42
CA ASP A 356 -4.02 -16.52 3.19
C ASP A 356 -5.08 -15.63 2.57
N ASP A 357 -4.71 -14.49 1.99
CA ASP A 357 -5.57 -13.37 1.52
C ASP A 357 -5.97 -12.33 2.58
N GLN A 358 -5.83 -12.64 3.87
CA GLN A 358 -6.10 -11.70 4.97
C GLN A 358 -4.85 -11.43 5.81
N THR A 359 -4.11 -12.48 6.15
CA THR A 359 -2.98 -12.42 7.08
C THR A 359 -1.86 -13.36 6.65
N ARG A 360 -0.69 -13.20 7.30
CA ARG A 360 0.41 -14.14 7.19
C ARG A 360 0.12 -15.37 8.03
N VAL A 361 0.00 -16.53 7.39
CA VAL A 361 -0.28 -17.81 8.05
C VAL A 361 0.99 -18.53 8.44
N ALA A 362 2.03 -18.47 7.62
CA ALA A 362 3.30 -19.12 7.91
C ALA A 362 4.50 -18.32 7.40
N THR A 363 5.65 -18.57 8.00
CA THR A 363 6.95 -18.08 7.54
C THR A 363 7.94 -19.24 7.48
N ILE A 364 8.71 -19.28 6.40
CA ILE A 364 9.77 -20.24 6.16
C ILE A 364 11.10 -19.48 6.12
N ARG A 365 12.04 -19.86 6.98
CA ARG A 365 13.44 -19.45 6.91
C ARG A 365 14.20 -20.41 6.01
N THR A 366 15.02 -19.87 5.12
CA THR A 366 15.95 -20.65 4.30
C THR A 366 17.38 -20.16 4.54
N VAL A 367 18.28 -21.09 4.83
CA VAL A 367 19.71 -20.87 5.09
C VAL A 367 20.54 -21.83 4.23
N ILE A 368 21.81 -21.50 3.99
CA ILE A 368 22.76 -22.38 3.29
C ILE A 368 23.17 -23.54 4.20
N SER A 369 23.49 -23.23 5.45
CA SER A 369 23.86 -24.20 6.46
C SER A 369 23.30 -23.81 7.85
N PRO A 370 23.20 -24.76 8.80
CA PRO A 370 22.79 -24.42 10.17
C PRO A 370 23.67 -23.36 10.85
N SER A 371 24.93 -23.20 10.43
CA SER A 371 25.81 -22.13 10.93
C SER A 371 25.45 -20.73 10.44
N ASP A 372 24.62 -20.60 9.39
CA ASP A 372 24.17 -19.31 8.86
C ASP A 372 22.92 -18.77 9.56
N VAL A 373 22.33 -19.54 10.50
CA VAL A 373 21.28 -19.02 11.38
C VAL A 373 21.87 -17.89 12.23
N PHE A 374 21.16 -16.75 12.29
CA PHE A 374 21.61 -15.59 13.07
C PHE A 374 21.52 -15.94 14.56
N ASN A 375 22.43 -15.40 15.39
CA ASN A 375 22.50 -15.79 16.80
C ASN A 375 21.25 -15.39 17.62
N ASP A 376 20.48 -14.41 17.14
CA ASP A 376 19.27 -13.87 17.76
C ASP A 376 17.97 -14.37 17.12
N ASP A 377 18.07 -15.35 16.22
CA ASP A 377 16.91 -15.95 15.59
C ASP A 377 16.20 -16.97 16.49
N ILE A 378 14.93 -17.25 16.15
CA ILE A 378 14.22 -18.38 16.73
C ILE A 378 14.80 -19.72 16.24
N GLY A 379 14.62 -20.78 17.03
CA GLY A 379 15.10 -22.11 16.70
C GLY A 379 14.43 -22.72 15.46
N ASP A 380 13.11 -22.60 15.35
CA ASP A 380 12.34 -23.21 14.26
C ASP A 380 12.48 -22.46 12.92
N ASP A 381 12.81 -23.18 11.85
CA ASP A 381 12.86 -22.60 10.49
C ASP A 381 11.47 -22.35 9.90
N ILE A 382 10.48 -23.16 10.29
CA ILE A 382 9.11 -23.04 9.82
C ILE A 382 8.19 -22.81 11.01
N TYR A 383 7.41 -21.75 10.94
CA TYR A 383 6.41 -21.46 11.96
C TYR A 383 5.13 -20.91 11.35
N TYR A 384 4.02 -21.26 12.00
CA TYR A 384 2.68 -20.78 11.71
C TYR A 384 2.30 -19.69 12.71
N ILE A 385 1.45 -18.75 12.31
CA ILE A 385 1.07 -17.60 13.12
C ILE A 385 -0.43 -17.67 13.39
N LEU A 386 -0.81 -17.67 14.67
CA LEU A 386 -2.20 -17.43 15.07
C LEU A 386 -2.40 -15.93 15.26
N THR A 387 -3.52 -15.41 14.76
CA THR A 387 -3.85 -13.99 14.84
C THR A 387 -5.11 -13.74 15.67
N ASP A 388 -5.23 -12.56 16.25
CA ASP A 388 -6.49 -12.09 16.86
C ASP A 388 -7.46 -11.52 15.81
N GLN A 389 -8.59 -10.95 16.26
CA GLN A 389 -9.65 -10.45 15.38
C GLN A 389 -9.23 -9.28 14.48
N ILE A 390 -8.14 -8.58 14.81
CA ILE A 390 -7.58 -7.48 14.01
C ILE A 390 -6.30 -7.89 13.28
N GLY A 391 -5.91 -9.17 13.32
CA GLY A 391 -4.75 -9.68 12.61
C GLY A 391 -3.43 -9.58 13.36
N SER A 392 -3.44 -9.25 14.66
CA SER A 392 -2.21 -9.22 15.48
C SER A 392 -1.74 -10.63 15.80
N GLY A 393 -0.46 -10.92 15.60
CA GLY A 393 0.09 -12.28 15.80
C GLY A 393 0.22 -12.65 17.28
N THR A 394 -0.68 -13.45 17.82
CA THR A 394 -0.73 -13.80 19.25
C THR A 394 0.17 -14.99 19.62
N GLU A 395 0.32 -15.97 18.72
CA GLU A 395 1.16 -17.15 18.97
C GLU A 395 1.91 -17.55 17.69
N ARG A 396 3.17 -17.98 17.83
CA ARG A 396 3.88 -18.72 16.79
C ARG A 396 3.86 -20.21 17.13
N LEU A 397 3.45 -21.05 16.20
CA LEU A 397 3.42 -22.50 16.34
C LEU A 397 4.46 -23.15 15.44
N ASN A 398 5.11 -24.20 15.89
CA ASN A 398 5.96 -25.02 15.02
C ASN A 398 5.11 -25.92 14.11
N THR A 399 5.79 -26.74 13.30
CA THR A 399 5.18 -27.67 12.34
C THR A 399 4.34 -28.78 12.99
N SER A 400 4.48 -29.01 14.29
CA SER A 400 3.67 -29.98 15.06
C SER A 400 2.48 -29.35 15.78
N GLY A 401 2.27 -28.03 15.67
CA GLY A 401 1.24 -27.28 16.38
C GLY A 401 1.60 -26.92 17.83
N THR A 402 2.88 -27.05 18.22
CA THR A 402 3.38 -26.63 19.54
C THR A 402 3.72 -25.15 19.54
N VAL A 403 3.40 -24.44 20.63
CA VAL A 403 3.69 -23.01 20.79
C VAL A 403 5.20 -22.80 20.93
N ILE A 404 5.77 -21.96 20.07
CA ILE A 404 7.14 -21.46 20.11
C ILE A 404 7.21 -20.24 21.03
N ASP A 405 6.33 -19.27 20.78
CA ASP A 405 6.20 -18.06 21.60
C ASP A 405 4.80 -17.47 21.56
N LYS A 406 4.54 -16.58 22.52
CA LYS A 406 3.30 -15.86 22.71
C LYS A 406 3.53 -14.35 22.80
N GLU A 407 2.50 -13.62 22.42
CA GLU A 407 2.40 -12.18 22.57
C GLU A 407 0.95 -11.76 22.84
N GLU A 408 0.78 -10.85 23.78
CA GLU A 408 -0.49 -10.13 23.99
C GLU A 408 -0.23 -8.63 23.93
N TYR A 409 -1.25 -7.88 23.52
CA TYR A 409 -1.15 -6.46 23.25
C TYR A 409 -2.07 -5.65 24.15
N TYR A 410 -1.58 -4.50 24.61
CA TYR A 410 -2.44 -3.39 24.96
C TYR A 410 -3.24 -2.94 23.72
N PRO A 411 -4.38 -2.26 23.89
CA PRO A 411 -5.25 -1.88 22.77
C PRO A 411 -4.53 -1.23 21.59
N PHE A 412 -3.61 -0.30 21.86
CA PHE A 412 -2.87 0.47 20.85
C PHE A 412 -1.56 -0.19 20.38
N GLY A 413 -1.31 -1.46 20.72
CA GLY A 413 -0.34 -2.29 20.01
C GLY A 413 1.02 -2.50 20.67
N ASP A 414 1.30 -1.91 21.84
CA ASP A 414 2.46 -2.35 22.63
C ASP A 414 2.16 -3.68 23.33
N SER A 415 3.21 -4.49 23.50
CA SER A 415 3.09 -5.81 24.12
C SER A 415 2.82 -5.67 25.62
N SER A 416 1.71 -6.23 26.10
CA SER A 416 1.46 -6.40 27.54
C SER A 416 2.16 -7.65 28.08
N LEU A 417 2.47 -8.59 27.19
CA LEU A 417 3.12 -9.87 27.50
C LEU A 417 3.85 -10.36 26.26
N ARG A 418 5.09 -10.85 26.42
CA ARG A 418 5.85 -11.50 25.33
C ARG A 418 6.78 -12.58 25.86
N THR A 419 7.10 -13.57 25.02
CA THR A 419 8.02 -14.67 25.36
C THR A 419 9.20 -14.80 24.40
N PHE A 420 9.38 -13.84 23.50
CA PHE A 420 10.43 -13.83 22.48
C PHE A 420 11.40 -12.67 22.69
N THR A 421 12.66 -12.87 22.30
CA THR A 421 13.66 -11.80 22.24
C THR A 421 13.51 -10.97 20.96
N LYS A 422 13.29 -11.63 19.81
CA LYS A 422 13.12 -11.00 18.50
C LYS A 422 11.92 -11.60 17.77
N LYS A 423 11.02 -10.74 17.33
CA LYS A 423 9.88 -11.03 16.44
C LYS A 423 9.58 -9.77 15.65
N ARG A 424 9.45 -9.90 14.33
CA ARG A 424 9.31 -8.75 13.45
C ARG A 424 7.86 -8.36 13.23
N TYR A 425 7.05 -9.29 12.73
CA TYR A 425 5.62 -9.06 12.50
C TYR A 425 4.82 -9.34 13.77
N GLN A 426 4.16 -8.31 14.30
CA GLN A 426 3.48 -8.35 15.60
C GLN A 426 2.05 -7.80 15.48
N TYR A 427 1.79 -6.60 16.02
CA TYR A 427 0.49 -5.94 16.03
C TYR A 427 -0.04 -5.71 14.61
N VAL A 428 -1.29 -6.12 14.37
CA VAL A 428 -2.00 -6.08 13.07
C VAL A 428 -1.17 -6.59 11.88
N GLY A 429 -0.24 -7.53 12.14
CA GLY A 429 0.64 -8.12 11.14
C GLY A 429 1.76 -7.21 10.62
N LYS A 430 1.96 -6.03 11.24
CA LYS A 430 2.99 -5.05 10.84
C LYS A 430 4.34 -5.32 11.47
N GLU A 431 5.39 -4.96 10.73
CA GLU A 431 6.76 -5.09 11.21
C GLU A 431 7.05 -4.02 12.26
N LYS A 432 7.47 -4.43 13.45
CA LYS A 432 8.11 -3.58 14.46
C LYS A 432 9.60 -3.57 14.21
N ASP A 433 10.16 -2.40 13.91
CA ASP A 433 11.59 -2.22 13.72
C ASP A 433 12.29 -2.25 15.09
N SER A 434 13.14 -3.25 15.31
CA SER A 434 13.82 -3.49 16.59
C SER A 434 14.71 -2.31 17.02
N GLU A 435 15.26 -1.57 16.07
CA GLU A 435 16.14 -0.43 16.32
C GLU A 435 15.41 0.76 16.95
N SER A 436 14.17 1.01 16.55
CA SER A 436 13.40 2.22 16.89
C SER A 436 12.21 1.94 17.81
N GLY A 437 11.68 0.72 17.74
CA GLY A 437 10.42 0.30 18.34
C GLY A 437 9.18 0.71 17.54
N LEU A 438 9.34 1.37 16.39
CA LEU A 438 8.25 1.84 15.55
C LEU A 438 7.70 0.72 14.69
N TYR A 439 6.40 0.74 14.42
CA TYR A 439 5.78 -0.10 13.42
C TYR A 439 5.81 0.58 12.05
N TYR A 440 6.24 -0.15 11.01
CA TYR A 440 6.15 0.31 9.64
C TYR A 440 4.80 -0.10 9.02
N TYR A 441 3.97 0.88 8.64
CA TYR A 441 2.64 0.63 8.06
C TYR A 441 2.62 0.66 6.53
N GLY A 442 3.61 1.28 5.90
CA GLY A 442 3.64 1.54 4.46
C GLY A 442 3.95 3.01 4.22
N ALA A 443 2.95 3.87 4.35
CA ALA A 443 3.10 5.31 4.21
C ALA A 443 3.68 6.01 5.45
N ARG A 444 3.43 5.47 6.65
CA ARG A 444 3.82 6.09 7.92
C ARG A 444 4.43 5.10 8.91
N TYR A 445 5.09 5.66 9.92
CA TYR A 445 5.58 4.94 11.09
C TYR A 445 4.69 5.22 12.30
N TYR A 446 4.37 4.18 13.05
CA TYR A 446 3.47 4.22 14.20
C TYR A 446 4.23 3.95 15.50
N ALA A 447 4.04 4.84 16.48
CA ALA A 447 4.62 4.74 17.81
C ALA A 447 3.54 4.28 18.81
N ALA A 448 3.45 2.97 19.03
CA ALA A 448 2.43 2.36 19.88
C ALA A 448 2.35 2.96 21.30
N TRP A 449 3.50 3.32 21.89
CA TRP A 449 3.55 3.91 23.24
C TRP A 449 2.96 5.32 23.32
N THR A 450 2.88 6.02 22.19
CA THR A 450 2.20 7.31 22.07
C THR A 450 0.79 7.18 21.50
N CYS A 451 0.40 5.97 21.07
CA CYS A 451 -0.86 5.66 20.42
C CYS A 451 -1.12 6.48 19.14
N ARG A 452 -0.07 6.90 18.43
CA ARG A 452 -0.19 7.74 17.22
C ARG A 452 0.90 7.48 16.19
N PHE A 453 0.64 7.92 14.96
CA PHE A 453 1.68 8.05 13.93
C PHE A 453 2.64 9.19 14.26
N ILE A 454 3.87 9.10 13.74
CA ILE A 454 4.92 10.10 13.97
C ILE A 454 5.08 11.12 12.83
N SER A 455 4.21 11.05 11.83
CA SER A 455 4.11 12.00 10.72
C SER A 455 2.64 12.27 10.38
N VAL A 456 2.40 13.39 9.72
CA VAL A 456 1.07 13.83 9.27
C VAL A 456 0.52 12.84 8.24
N ASP A 457 -0.75 12.49 8.37
CA ASP A 457 -1.46 11.70 7.36
C ASP A 457 -1.47 12.41 6.01
N PRO A 458 -0.96 11.81 4.92
CA PRO A 458 -1.13 12.35 3.58
C PRO A 458 -2.59 12.59 3.18
N LEU A 459 -3.53 11.86 3.78
CA LEU A 459 -4.98 12.02 3.61
C LEU A 459 -5.65 12.84 4.72
N ALA A 460 -4.89 13.53 5.59
CA ALA A 460 -5.44 14.31 6.71
C ALA A 460 -6.55 15.29 6.29
N SER A 461 -6.46 15.86 5.09
CA SER A 461 -7.48 16.78 4.55
C SER A 461 -8.87 16.13 4.35
N LYS A 462 -8.93 14.81 4.18
CA LYS A 462 -10.19 14.04 4.07
C LYS A 462 -10.82 13.76 5.44
N PHE A 463 -10.04 13.86 6.51
CA PHE A 463 -10.43 13.53 7.89
C PHE A 463 -10.22 14.73 8.83
N ALA A 464 -10.80 15.88 8.46
CA ALA A 464 -10.63 17.13 9.19
C ALA A 464 -11.16 17.10 10.64
N ASP A 465 -12.00 16.11 10.97
CA ASP A 465 -12.53 15.83 12.30
C ASP A 465 -11.60 14.98 13.17
N LEU A 466 -10.52 14.44 12.61
CA LEU A 466 -9.51 13.65 13.31
C LEU A 466 -8.17 14.41 13.37
N SER A 467 -7.39 14.13 14.41
CA SER A 467 -5.98 14.50 14.44
C SER A 467 -5.25 13.89 13.24
N PRO A 468 -4.38 14.63 12.53
CA PRO A 468 -3.58 14.11 11.42
C PRO A 468 -2.60 12.99 11.83
N TYR A 469 -2.43 12.74 13.12
CA TYR A 469 -1.57 11.69 13.67
C TYR A 469 -2.37 10.49 14.20
N ASN A 470 -3.70 10.51 14.07
CA ASN A 470 -4.58 9.53 14.67
C ASN A 470 -4.33 8.10 14.14
N TYR A 471 -4.46 7.11 15.03
CA TYR A 471 -4.52 5.70 14.65
C TYR A 471 -5.95 5.17 14.69
N ALA A 472 -6.44 4.67 13.56
CA ALA A 472 -7.70 3.92 13.43
C ALA A 472 -8.95 4.61 14.05
N GLY A 473 -9.01 5.94 14.02
CA GLY A 473 -10.07 6.75 14.63
C GLY A 473 -10.13 6.66 16.17
N ASN A 474 -9.04 6.26 16.85
CA ASN A 474 -9.02 5.82 18.25
C ASN A 474 -9.93 4.61 18.54
N LYS A 475 -10.08 3.71 17.56
CA LYS A 475 -10.93 2.50 17.68
C LYS A 475 -10.10 1.22 17.52
N PRO A 476 -8.96 1.07 18.22
CA PRO A 476 -7.95 0.05 17.89
C PRO A 476 -8.38 -1.39 18.18
N ILE A 477 -9.51 -1.58 18.90
CA ILE A 477 -10.11 -2.91 19.12
C ILE A 477 -10.97 -3.36 17.93
N ASN A 478 -11.58 -2.40 17.23
CA ASN A 478 -12.61 -2.64 16.22
C ASN A 478 -12.16 -2.26 14.80
N LYS A 479 -11.03 -1.55 14.65
CA LYS A 479 -10.53 -1.02 13.38
C LYS A 479 -9.02 -1.17 13.29
N VAL A 480 -8.54 -1.25 12.06
CA VAL A 480 -7.13 -1.29 11.71
C VAL A 480 -6.83 -0.20 10.69
N ASP A 481 -5.66 0.42 10.79
CA ASP A 481 -5.07 1.15 9.68
C ASP A 481 -4.09 0.20 8.97
N ILE A 482 -4.24 -0.04 7.67
CA ILE A 482 -3.44 -1.08 7.01
C ILE A 482 -2.24 -0.47 6.30
N ASP A 483 -2.36 0.69 5.70
CA ASP A 483 -1.29 1.31 4.91
C ASP A 483 -0.71 2.55 5.57
N GLY A 484 -1.32 3.00 6.66
CA GLY A 484 -0.99 4.27 7.29
C GLY A 484 -1.54 5.45 6.50
N LEU A 485 -2.60 5.30 5.70
CA LEU A 485 -3.28 6.41 5.01
C LEU A 485 -4.77 6.51 5.37
N GLN A 486 -5.24 5.62 6.24
CA GLN A 486 -6.62 5.45 6.64
C GLN A 486 -7.66 5.56 5.50
N GLU A 487 -7.85 4.49 4.72
CA GLU A 487 -9.20 3.93 4.57
C GLU A 487 -9.15 2.42 4.29
N ASP A 488 -9.75 1.63 5.18
CA ASP A 488 -10.81 0.72 4.77
C ASP A 488 -11.86 0.68 5.89
N GLY A 489 -13.13 0.65 5.49
CA GLY A 489 -14.27 0.23 6.27
C GLY A 489 -14.19 -1.24 6.71
N ARG A 490 -12.99 -1.77 7.01
CA ARG A 490 -12.83 -2.91 7.89
C ARG A 490 -13.36 -2.51 9.25
N GLN A 491 -14.66 -2.74 9.42
CA GLN A 491 -15.08 -3.33 10.67
C GLN A 491 -14.15 -4.51 10.93
N GLY A 492 -13.57 -4.61 12.13
CA GLY A 492 -12.92 -5.81 12.66
C GLY A 492 -13.89 -6.97 12.86
N THR A 493 -14.81 -7.13 11.92
CA THR A 493 -15.80 -8.19 11.70
C THR A 493 -16.12 -8.17 10.20
N PRO A 494 -16.32 -9.32 9.53
CA PRO A 494 -16.58 -9.29 8.10
C PRO A 494 -17.93 -8.57 7.87
N SER A 495 -17.89 -7.47 7.13
CA SER A 495 -18.98 -6.50 7.05
C SER A 495 -20.27 -7.11 6.48
N GLY A 496 -21.39 -6.73 7.10
CA GLY A 496 -22.70 -6.82 6.51
C GLY A 496 -23.30 -5.42 6.48
N GLY A 497 -23.44 -4.85 5.29
CA GLY A 497 -24.20 -3.63 5.07
C GLY A 497 -23.69 -2.78 3.91
N ASP A 498 -23.82 -3.26 2.68
CA ASP A 498 -24.27 -2.46 1.54
C ASP A 498 -24.68 -3.35 0.36
N ASN A 499 -25.80 -3.01 -0.29
CA ASN A 499 -26.46 -3.81 -1.33
C ASN A 499 -25.82 -3.57 -2.71
N THR A 500 -24.53 -3.90 -2.84
CA THR A 500 -23.84 -3.98 -4.14
C THR A 500 -23.34 -5.41 -4.38
N PRO A 501 -23.53 -5.99 -5.58
CA PRO A 501 -23.07 -7.35 -5.90
C PRO A 501 -21.56 -7.51 -5.63
N PRO A 502 -21.12 -8.65 -5.07
CA PRO A 502 -19.73 -8.85 -4.64
C PRO A 502 -18.81 -9.09 -5.84
N GLU A 503 -18.29 -8.02 -6.43
CA GLU A 503 -17.09 -8.05 -7.27
C GLU A 503 -15.88 -7.56 -6.45
N VAL A 504 -14.91 -8.47 -6.26
CA VAL A 504 -13.50 -8.19 -5.94
C VAL A 504 -13.21 -7.46 -4.61
N GLN A 505 -13.32 -8.14 -3.47
CA GLN A 505 -12.76 -7.64 -2.19
C GLN A 505 -12.17 -8.77 -1.31
N ALA A 506 -10.97 -9.20 -1.66
CA ALA A 506 -10.00 -9.84 -0.77
C ALA A 506 -8.61 -9.69 -1.43
N MET A 507 -7.80 -8.72 -0.97
CA MET A 507 -6.34 -8.59 -1.20
C MET A 507 -5.89 -7.19 -0.76
N GLN A 508 -5.75 -6.96 0.54
CA GLN A 508 -5.19 -5.72 1.07
C GLN A 508 -4.37 -6.02 2.33
N SER A 509 -3.44 -6.94 2.20
CA SER A 509 -2.36 -7.14 3.14
C SER A 509 -1.17 -7.69 2.36
N GLN A 510 -0.29 -6.77 1.96
CA GLN A 510 1.07 -7.04 1.46
C GLN A 510 1.24 -7.71 0.08
N ASN A 511 0.43 -7.37 -0.92
CA ASN A 511 0.69 -7.75 -2.31
C ASN A 511 1.11 -6.55 -3.17
N ILE A 512 2.43 -6.37 -3.35
CA ILE A 512 3.02 -5.55 -4.43
C ILE A 512 2.57 -6.05 -5.81
N VAL A 513 2.10 -7.30 -5.91
CA VAL A 513 1.54 -7.86 -7.13
C VAL A 513 0.23 -7.14 -7.55
N MET A 514 -0.55 -6.57 -6.61
CA MET A 514 -1.88 -6.02 -6.94
C MET A 514 -1.93 -4.58 -7.46
N GLU A 515 -0.91 -3.74 -7.22
CA GLU A 515 -0.85 -2.40 -7.85
C GLU A 515 -0.50 -2.51 -9.34
N VAL A 516 0.35 -3.48 -9.69
CA VAL A 516 0.58 -3.88 -11.09
C VAL A 516 -0.69 -4.53 -11.66
N LEU A 517 -1.43 -5.33 -10.88
CA LEU A 517 -2.67 -5.95 -11.35
C LEU A 517 -3.87 -5.02 -11.45
N HIS A 518 -3.99 -3.93 -10.69
CA HIS A 518 -5.02 -2.92 -10.97
C HIS A 518 -4.74 -2.24 -12.32
N SER A 519 -3.46 -1.96 -12.63
CA SER A 519 -3.07 -1.43 -13.94
C SER A 519 -3.29 -2.45 -15.09
N LEU A 520 -3.12 -3.74 -14.83
CA LEU A 520 -3.32 -4.81 -15.82
C LEU A 520 -4.78 -5.30 -15.92
N ALA A 521 -5.59 -5.20 -14.86
CA ALA A 521 -7.02 -5.53 -14.85
C ALA A 521 -7.85 -4.49 -15.59
N GLU A 522 -7.48 -3.21 -15.51
CA GLU A 522 -8.02 -2.15 -16.39
C GLU A 522 -7.66 -2.45 -17.86
N THR A 523 -6.43 -2.92 -18.10
CA THR A 523 -5.96 -3.34 -19.42
C THR A 523 -6.68 -4.59 -19.94
N TYR A 524 -7.01 -5.55 -19.06
CA TYR A 524 -7.73 -6.78 -19.39
C TYR A 524 -9.24 -6.56 -19.57
N SER A 525 -9.85 -5.67 -18.79
CA SER A 525 -11.26 -5.28 -18.94
C SER A 525 -11.47 -4.56 -20.29
N ALA A 526 -10.54 -3.68 -20.67
CA ALA A 526 -10.51 -3.06 -21.99
C ALA A 526 -10.27 -4.08 -23.12
N ALA A 527 -9.43 -5.10 -22.90
CA ALA A 527 -9.21 -6.18 -23.87
C ALA A 527 -10.42 -7.12 -24.00
N LYS A 528 -11.15 -7.38 -22.91
CA LYS A 528 -12.37 -8.19 -22.87
C LYS A 528 -13.54 -7.47 -23.54
N GLU A 529 -13.69 -6.16 -23.34
CA GLU A 529 -14.64 -5.33 -24.08
C GLU A 529 -14.30 -5.26 -25.56
N SER A 530 -13.02 -5.11 -25.91
CA SER A 530 -12.54 -5.14 -27.30
C SER A 530 -12.78 -6.49 -27.98
N LEU A 531 -12.60 -7.61 -27.26
CA LEU A 531 -12.86 -8.95 -27.78
C LEU A 531 -14.37 -9.26 -27.88
N SER A 532 -15.17 -8.81 -26.92
CA SER A 532 -16.64 -8.91 -26.96
C SER A 532 -17.23 -8.08 -28.10
N ASN A 533 -16.71 -6.87 -28.33
CA ASN A 533 -17.08 -6.00 -29.44
C ASN A 533 -16.56 -6.52 -30.80
N SER A 534 -15.42 -7.21 -30.81
CA SER A 534 -14.92 -7.90 -32.01
C SER A 534 -15.77 -9.13 -32.33
N LEU A 535 -16.15 -9.94 -31.34
CA LEU A 535 -17.03 -11.10 -31.53
C LEU A 535 -18.44 -10.70 -31.94
N SER A 536 -19.01 -9.63 -31.37
CA SER A 536 -20.32 -9.10 -31.79
C SER A 536 -20.28 -8.51 -33.20
N SER A 537 -19.14 -7.94 -33.63
CA SER A 537 -18.94 -7.49 -35.02
C SER A 537 -18.80 -8.65 -36.03
N ILE A 538 -18.21 -9.78 -35.62
CA ILE A 538 -18.05 -10.98 -36.43
C ILE A 538 -19.38 -11.72 -36.62
N PHE A 539 -20.27 -11.72 -35.62
CA PHE A 539 -21.61 -12.33 -35.71
C PHE A 539 -22.70 -11.43 -36.32
N SER A 540 -22.37 -10.21 -36.78
CA SER A 540 -23.35 -9.29 -37.38
C SER A 540 -23.46 -9.34 -38.91
N PHE A 541 -22.82 -10.30 -39.58
CA PHE A 541 -23.02 -10.51 -41.02
C PHE A 541 -24.23 -11.41 -41.31
N GLY A 542 -25.36 -10.76 -41.61
CA GLY A 542 -26.22 -11.15 -42.73
C GLY A 542 -27.31 -12.18 -42.46
N ASN A 543 -28.49 -11.68 -42.11
CA ASN A 543 -29.74 -12.29 -42.57
C ASN A 543 -29.83 -12.09 -44.10
N SER A 544 -29.52 -13.12 -44.88
CA SER A 544 -30.04 -13.28 -46.24
C SER A 544 -30.10 -14.76 -46.60
N GLU A 545 -31.30 -15.21 -46.95
CA GLU A 545 -31.64 -16.56 -47.41
C GLU A 545 -30.78 -17.00 -48.60
N SER A 546 -30.33 -18.27 -48.59
CA SER A 546 -30.31 -19.22 -49.74
C SER A 546 -29.53 -20.49 -49.38
N ALA A 547 -30.17 -21.65 -49.58
CA ALA A 547 -29.64 -22.99 -49.37
C ALA A 547 -28.46 -23.36 -50.29
N THR A 548 -27.51 -24.19 -49.81
CA THR A 548 -27.26 -25.59 -50.25
C THR A 548 -25.93 -26.15 -49.70
N ASN A 549 -26.00 -27.32 -49.07
CA ASN A 549 -25.09 -28.49 -49.15
C ASN A 549 -23.55 -28.40 -49.10
N ILE A 550 -22.99 -29.28 -48.24
CA ILE A 550 -21.89 -30.26 -48.47
C ILE A 550 -20.53 -30.06 -47.76
N GLU A 551 -20.31 -31.02 -46.85
CA GLU A 551 -19.14 -31.89 -46.57
C GLU A 551 -17.91 -31.45 -45.76
N ALA A 552 -17.47 -32.45 -44.99
CA ALA A 552 -16.34 -32.50 -44.10
C ALA A 552 -15.04 -32.91 -44.80
N GLY A 553 -13.93 -32.38 -44.30
CA GLY A 553 -12.54 -32.77 -44.53
C GLY A 553 -11.68 -31.73 -43.80
N GLY A 554 -10.73 -32.04 -42.92
CA GLY A 554 -9.73 -33.10 -43.01
C GLY A 554 -8.38 -32.43 -43.27
N ASN A 555 -7.46 -32.57 -42.31
CA ASN A 555 -6.01 -32.38 -42.35
C ASN A 555 -5.34 -31.00 -42.10
N GLU A 556 -4.43 -31.08 -41.12
CA GLU A 556 -2.99 -30.82 -41.21
C GLU A 556 -2.37 -29.68 -40.37
N VAL A 557 -1.56 -30.18 -39.44
CA VAL A 557 -0.51 -29.54 -38.66
C VAL A 557 0.56 -28.97 -39.58
N ALA A 558 0.98 -27.73 -39.33
CA ALA A 558 2.28 -27.25 -39.77
C ALA A 558 2.93 -26.38 -38.67
N GLU A 559 3.95 -26.94 -38.03
CA GLU A 559 4.97 -26.21 -37.30
C GLU A 559 5.75 -25.31 -38.27
N GLN A 560 5.98 -24.04 -37.91
CA GLN A 560 7.13 -23.29 -38.39
C GLN A 560 7.81 -22.53 -37.24
N LYS A 561 9.07 -22.91 -37.01
CA LYS A 561 10.06 -22.26 -36.16
C LYS A 561 10.66 -21.02 -36.85
N THR A 562 11.28 -20.20 -36.00
CA THR A 562 12.37 -19.22 -36.24
C THR A 562 11.95 -17.93 -36.96
N GLU A 563 12.29 -16.72 -36.50
CA GLU A 563 13.62 -16.27 -36.05
C GLU A 563 13.53 -15.03 -35.13
N ALA A 564 14.40 -14.97 -34.11
CA ALA A 564 14.56 -13.82 -33.21
C ALA A 564 15.42 -12.73 -33.85
N ALA A 565 14.83 -11.55 -34.08
CA ALA A 565 15.58 -10.35 -34.47
C ALA A 565 16.09 -9.61 -33.22
N LYS A 566 17.42 -9.55 -33.09
CA LYS A 566 18.15 -8.65 -32.19
C LYS A 566 17.97 -7.20 -32.67
N SER A 567 17.57 -6.29 -31.78
CA SER A 567 17.87 -4.84 -31.91
C SER A 567 18.06 -4.29 -30.50
N ASP A 568 19.31 -4.20 -30.05
CA ASP A 568 20.11 -2.97 -30.04
C ASP A 568 19.66 -2.00 -28.93
N THR A 569 20.25 -2.22 -27.77
CA THR A 569 20.14 -1.43 -26.55
C THR A 569 20.84 -0.09 -26.72
N THR A 570 20.06 0.97 -26.90
CA THR A 570 20.45 2.32 -26.50
C THR A 570 19.49 2.79 -25.41
N LYS A 571 20.03 3.15 -24.23
CA LYS A 571 19.29 3.75 -23.11
C LYS A 571 18.57 5.01 -23.62
N GLY A 572 17.27 4.89 -23.86
CA GLY A 572 16.41 5.98 -24.32
C GLY A 572 15.79 6.73 -23.14
N ASP A 573 16.12 8.01 -23.05
CA ASP A 573 15.40 9.07 -22.33
C ASP A 573 13.87 8.86 -22.34
N THR A 574 13.29 8.43 -21.21
CA THR A 574 11.85 8.09 -21.06
C THR A 574 10.91 9.30 -21.09
N SER A 575 11.45 10.51 -21.22
CA SER A 575 10.70 11.77 -21.25
C SER A 575 10.08 12.11 -22.61
N LYS A 576 10.36 11.34 -23.67
CA LYS A 576 9.93 11.64 -25.06
C LYS A 576 9.01 10.57 -25.64
N PRO A 577 7.97 10.95 -26.40
CA PRO A 577 7.12 10.01 -27.12
C PRO A 577 7.90 9.09 -28.06
N ASP A 578 7.53 7.80 -28.11
CA ASP A 578 8.02 6.89 -29.17
C ASP A 578 7.29 7.19 -30.49
N TYR A 579 7.86 8.14 -31.23
CA TYR A 579 7.33 8.55 -32.52
C TYR A 579 7.30 7.43 -33.57
N ASN A 580 8.08 6.35 -33.43
CA ASN A 580 8.03 5.24 -34.38
C ASN A 580 6.76 4.39 -34.15
N ALA A 581 6.45 4.08 -32.89
CA ALA A 581 5.23 3.36 -32.53
C ALA A 581 3.98 4.15 -32.93
N MET A 582 3.95 5.45 -32.60
CA MET A 582 2.85 6.34 -33.00
C MET A 582 2.66 6.43 -34.52
N ALA A 583 3.76 6.56 -35.27
CA ALA A 583 3.73 6.61 -36.73
C ALA A 583 3.14 5.35 -37.33
N LYS A 584 3.52 4.18 -36.80
CA LYS A 584 2.98 2.88 -37.21
C LYS A 584 1.48 2.80 -36.95
N GLU A 585 1.02 3.25 -35.79
CA GLU A 585 -0.39 3.18 -35.42
C GLU A 585 -1.29 4.14 -36.22
N LEU A 586 -0.82 5.36 -36.47
CA LEU A 586 -1.59 6.36 -37.23
C LEU A 586 -1.43 6.21 -38.76
N GLY A 587 -0.43 5.45 -39.22
CA GLY A 587 -0.07 5.35 -40.63
C GLY A 587 0.47 6.67 -41.19
N VAL A 588 1.23 7.42 -40.39
CA VAL A 588 1.80 8.74 -40.75
C VAL A 588 3.32 8.70 -40.69
N ASP A 589 3.97 9.69 -41.31
CA ASP A 589 5.42 9.86 -41.21
C ASP A 589 5.82 10.30 -39.78
N LYS A 590 6.77 9.60 -39.15
CA LYS A 590 7.23 9.94 -37.78
C LYS A 590 7.75 11.38 -37.65
N ASN A 591 8.27 11.97 -38.73
CA ASN A 591 8.75 13.35 -38.72
C ASN A 591 7.59 14.35 -38.69
N VAL A 592 6.38 13.99 -39.13
CA VAL A 592 5.17 14.81 -38.94
C VAL A 592 4.85 14.94 -37.46
N LEU A 593 4.90 13.82 -36.71
CA LEU A 593 4.64 13.81 -35.27
C LEU A 593 5.69 14.62 -34.49
N LYS A 594 6.97 14.49 -34.85
CA LYS A 594 8.06 15.29 -34.28
C LYS A 594 7.93 16.77 -34.60
N ALA A 595 7.49 17.12 -35.82
CA ALA A 595 7.27 18.51 -36.21
C ALA A 595 6.13 19.15 -35.40
N ILE A 596 5.02 18.42 -35.20
CA ILE A 596 3.90 18.87 -34.37
C ILE A 596 4.37 19.09 -32.92
N ALA A 597 4.98 18.08 -32.29
CA ALA A 597 5.47 18.21 -30.91
C ALA A 597 6.51 19.33 -30.75
N SER A 598 7.38 19.54 -31.75
CA SER A 598 8.36 20.63 -31.73
C SER A 598 7.71 22.01 -31.78
N VAL A 599 6.62 22.18 -32.52
CA VAL A 599 5.92 23.47 -32.61
C VAL A 599 5.07 23.70 -31.37
N GLU A 600 4.46 22.64 -30.82
CA GLU A 600 3.55 22.76 -29.69
C GLU A 600 4.28 22.95 -28.36
N SER A 601 5.36 22.21 -28.10
CA SER A 601 6.03 22.22 -26.79
C SER A 601 7.56 22.25 -26.85
N SER A 602 8.17 22.61 -27.98
CA SER A 602 9.60 22.43 -28.24
C SER A 602 10.07 20.96 -28.17
N GLY A 603 9.13 20.00 -28.26
CA GLY A 603 9.40 18.57 -28.31
C GLY A 603 9.54 17.88 -26.95
N SER A 604 9.38 18.61 -25.83
CA SER A 604 9.30 18.02 -24.47
C SER A 604 7.87 18.07 -23.97
N GLY A 605 7.37 16.95 -23.45
CA GLY A 605 6.06 16.87 -22.81
C GLY A 605 6.05 17.34 -21.36
N PHE A 606 7.24 17.57 -20.78
CA PHE A 606 7.44 17.84 -19.37
C PHE A 606 8.33 19.06 -19.14
N THR A 607 8.06 19.76 -18.04
CA THR A 607 8.92 20.79 -17.46
C THR A 607 10.14 20.15 -16.76
N GLU A 608 11.12 20.96 -16.36
CA GLU A 608 12.34 20.46 -15.67
C GLU A 608 12.03 19.73 -14.34
N ASP A 609 10.93 20.09 -13.68
CA ASP A 609 10.43 19.46 -12.44
C ASP A 609 9.50 18.26 -12.69
N GLY A 610 9.41 17.77 -13.94
CA GLY A 610 8.67 16.55 -14.27
C GLY A 610 7.15 16.71 -14.35
N LYS A 611 6.63 17.93 -14.29
CA LYS A 611 5.20 18.22 -14.50
C LYS A 611 4.89 18.30 -16.01
N PRO A 612 3.67 17.95 -16.46
CA PRO A 612 3.32 18.14 -17.87
C PRO A 612 3.39 19.62 -18.26
N VAL A 613 3.85 19.93 -19.46
CA VAL A 613 3.81 21.31 -19.97
C VAL A 613 2.35 21.72 -20.13
N VAL A 614 1.92 22.78 -19.44
CA VAL A 614 0.54 23.32 -19.56
C VAL A 614 0.50 24.70 -20.21
N ARG A 615 -0.63 25.05 -20.80
CA ARG A 615 -0.98 26.44 -21.14
C ARG A 615 -2.43 26.69 -20.76
N PHE A 616 -2.63 27.61 -19.83
CA PHE A 616 -3.93 27.99 -19.32
C PHE A 616 -4.52 29.14 -20.16
N GLU A 617 -5.77 28.99 -20.62
CA GLU A 617 -6.49 29.96 -21.45
C GLU A 617 -7.59 30.67 -20.66
N GLY A 618 -7.28 31.83 -20.09
CA GLY A 618 -8.21 32.59 -19.22
C GLY A 618 -9.56 32.93 -19.88
N HIS A 619 -9.56 33.22 -21.18
CA HIS A 619 -10.80 33.49 -21.93
C HIS A 619 -11.71 32.24 -22.05
N LYS A 620 -11.14 31.03 -22.07
CA LYS A 620 -11.90 29.77 -22.04
C LYS A 620 -12.37 29.45 -20.63
N PHE A 621 -11.54 29.74 -19.62
CA PHE A 621 -11.94 29.61 -18.23
C PHE A 621 -13.16 30.48 -17.91
N LYS A 622 -13.16 31.73 -18.37
CA LYS A 622 -14.33 32.63 -18.32
C LYS A 622 -15.60 32.00 -18.90
N LYS A 623 -15.46 31.33 -20.06
CA LYS A 623 -16.57 30.65 -20.73
C LYS A 623 -17.13 29.52 -19.85
N TYR A 624 -16.28 28.62 -19.37
CA TYR A 624 -16.71 27.46 -18.58
C TYR A 624 -17.25 27.85 -17.20
N LEU A 625 -16.68 28.86 -16.54
CA LEU A 625 -17.25 29.43 -15.32
C LEU A 625 -18.69 29.93 -15.54
N LYS A 626 -18.94 30.61 -16.67
CA LYS A 626 -20.28 31.08 -17.02
C LYS A 626 -21.24 29.91 -17.27
N GLU A 627 -20.80 28.87 -17.96
CA GLU A 627 -21.59 27.66 -18.22
C GLU A 627 -21.90 26.89 -16.91
N ASN A 628 -20.97 26.89 -15.95
CA ASN A 628 -21.12 26.32 -14.62
C ASN A 628 -21.86 27.23 -13.62
N GLY A 629 -22.45 28.34 -14.09
CA GLY A 629 -23.33 29.19 -13.27
C GLY A 629 -22.64 30.18 -12.34
N PHE A 630 -21.34 30.43 -12.50
CA PHE A 630 -20.62 31.42 -11.70
C PHE A 630 -20.93 32.87 -12.14
N ASP A 631 -20.91 33.80 -11.18
CA ASP A 631 -20.96 35.24 -11.46
C ASP A 631 -19.59 35.73 -11.95
N VAL A 632 -19.40 35.64 -13.27
CA VAL A 632 -18.17 36.03 -13.94
C VAL A 632 -17.85 37.52 -13.75
N ALA A 633 -18.86 38.41 -13.63
CA ALA A 633 -18.62 39.84 -13.43
C ALA A 633 -17.99 40.13 -12.06
N LYS A 634 -18.40 39.37 -11.03
CA LYS A 634 -17.78 39.41 -9.71
C LYS A 634 -16.36 38.84 -9.74
N LEU A 635 -16.18 37.66 -10.33
CA LEU A 635 -14.87 37.00 -10.40
C LEU A 635 -13.84 37.79 -11.22
N GLU A 636 -14.27 38.50 -12.26
CA GLU A 636 -13.43 39.42 -13.04
C GLU A 636 -12.91 40.59 -12.22
N LYS A 637 -13.71 41.08 -11.28
CA LYS A 637 -13.30 42.18 -10.39
C LYS A 637 -12.32 41.68 -9.32
N GLU A 638 -12.51 40.45 -8.84
CA GLU A 638 -11.71 39.83 -7.78
C GLU A 638 -10.40 39.22 -8.32
N ASN A 639 -10.39 38.74 -9.57
CA ASN A 639 -9.27 38.04 -10.20
C ASN A 639 -9.09 38.46 -11.68
N PRO A 640 -8.80 39.75 -11.95
CA PRO A 640 -8.71 40.26 -13.33
C PRO A 640 -7.60 39.59 -14.15
N ASP A 641 -6.56 39.07 -13.49
CA ASP A 641 -5.43 38.34 -14.09
C ASP A 641 -5.82 36.97 -14.66
N LEU A 642 -6.84 36.30 -14.11
CA LEU A 642 -7.29 34.97 -14.57
C LEU A 642 -8.23 35.01 -15.77
N ILE A 643 -8.90 36.14 -16.01
CA ILE A 643 -10.01 36.22 -16.97
C ILE A 643 -9.63 36.96 -18.26
N TYR A 644 -8.88 38.07 -18.16
CA TYR A 644 -8.56 38.93 -19.30
C TYR A 644 -7.15 38.73 -19.87
N GLY A 645 -6.36 37.84 -19.25
CA GLY A 645 -4.98 37.57 -19.65
C GLY A 645 -4.01 38.68 -19.22
N TYR A 646 -2.96 38.29 -18.53
CA TYR A 646 -1.77 39.12 -18.33
C TYR A 646 -0.66 38.72 -19.32
N SER A 647 0.12 39.71 -19.76
CA SER A 647 1.00 39.71 -20.93
C SER A 647 2.03 38.58 -21.00
N GLU A 648 2.35 38.16 -22.23
CA GLU A 648 3.33 37.13 -22.67
C GLU A 648 4.77 37.22 -22.09
N SER A 649 5.08 38.17 -21.21
CA SER A 649 6.41 38.31 -20.64
C SER A 649 6.46 37.88 -19.16
N LYS A 650 7.14 36.76 -18.90
CA LYS A 650 7.70 36.30 -17.61
C LYS A 650 6.85 35.36 -16.71
N SER A 651 6.58 34.15 -17.20
CA SER A 651 6.52 32.97 -16.31
C SER A 651 7.51 31.92 -16.81
N LYS A 652 8.52 31.62 -15.99
CA LYS A 652 9.40 30.46 -16.18
C LYS A 652 8.67 29.12 -15.89
N ASN A 653 7.37 29.17 -15.54
CA ASN A 653 6.62 28.04 -14.99
C ASN A 653 5.47 27.55 -15.90
N HIS A 654 5.53 27.77 -17.22
CA HIS A 654 4.62 27.14 -18.20
C HIS A 654 3.12 27.22 -17.80
N GLY A 655 2.59 28.39 -17.44
CA GLY A 655 1.16 28.57 -17.14
C GLY A 655 0.63 27.97 -15.83
N TYR A 656 1.50 27.38 -14.98
CA TYR A 656 1.07 26.75 -13.72
C TYR A 656 0.56 27.74 -12.67
N SER A 657 1.09 28.97 -12.62
CA SER A 657 0.66 29.97 -11.62
C SER A 657 -0.81 30.32 -11.73
N GLU A 658 -1.32 30.42 -12.96
CA GLU A 658 -2.70 30.75 -13.28
C GLU A 658 -3.58 29.51 -13.19
N TYR A 659 -3.09 28.37 -13.69
CA TYR A 659 -3.78 27.09 -13.58
C TYR A 659 -4.05 26.70 -12.11
N GLU A 660 -3.05 26.80 -11.23
CA GLU A 660 -3.20 26.48 -9.80
C GLU A 660 -4.15 27.42 -9.06
N LYS A 661 -4.25 28.69 -9.49
CA LYS A 661 -5.26 29.63 -8.98
C LYS A 661 -6.66 29.28 -9.49
N ALA A 662 -6.80 28.97 -10.78
CA ALA A 662 -8.06 28.61 -11.40
C ALA A 662 -8.63 27.29 -10.82
N MET A 663 -7.78 26.30 -10.57
CA MET A 663 -8.13 25.03 -9.91
C MET A 663 -8.74 25.21 -8.51
N LYS A 664 -8.46 26.32 -7.81
CA LYS A 664 -9.06 26.64 -6.51
C LYS A 664 -10.45 27.25 -6.61
N ILE A 665 -10.81 27.79 -7.78
CA ILE A 665 -12.12 28.41 -8.03
C ILE A 665 -13.08 27.35 -8.56
N ASP A 666 -12.71 26.70 -9.67
CA ASP A 666 -13.48 25.61 -10.26
C ASP A 666 -12.54 24.66 -11.03
N PRO A 667 -12.20 23.49 -10.44
CA PRO A 667 -11.29 22.53 -11.04
C PRO A 667 -11.68 22.10 -12.45
N GLU A 668 -12.96 21.84 -12.70
CA GLU A 668 -13.43 21.35 -13.99
C GLU A 668 -13.25 22.40 -15.09
N SER A 669 -13.73 23.64 -14.86
CA SER A 669 -13.50 24.76 -15.79
C SER A 669 -12.02 25.01 -16.04
N ALA A 670 -11.18 24.91 -15.00
CA ALA A 670 -9.74 25.13 -15.12
C ALA A 670 -9.06 24.08 -15.99
N MET A 671 -9.42 22.80 -15.81
CA MET A 671 -8.91 21.71 -16.63
C MET A 671 -9.41 21.81 -18.07
N MET A 672 -10.67 22.17 -18.29
CA MET A 672 -11.25 22.38 -19.63
C MET A 672 -10.56 23.54 -20.38
N ALA A 673 -10.11 24.56 -19.66
CA ALA A 673 -9.45 25.75 -20.18
C ALA A 673 -7.93 25.59 -20.38
N THR A 674 -7.35 24.40 -20.17
CA THR A 674 -5.90 24.19 -20.20
C THR A 674 -5.49 23.22 -21.30
N SER A 675 -4.40 23.49 -22.03
CA SER A 675 -3.75 22.50 -22.90
C SER A 675 -2.59 21.81 -22.20
N TYR A 676 -2.31 20.57 -22.58
CA TYR A 676 -1.38 19.71 -21.83
C TYR A 676 -0.39 18.95 -22.72
N GLY A 677 0.80 18.73 -22.17
CA GLY A 677 1.78 17.76 -22.66
C GLY A 677 2.46 18.12 -23.99
N ALA A 678 3.15 17.13 -24.59
CA ALA A 678 3.98 17.32 -25.77
C ALA A 678 3.22 17.80 -27.01
N PHE A 679 1.91 17.52 -27.06
CA PHE A 679 1.05 17.84 -28.19
C PHE A 679 0.11 19.01 -27.91
N GLN A 680 0.07 19.54 -26.68
CA GLN A 680 -0.78 20.67 -26.27
C GLN A 680 -2.27 20.48 -26.65
N ILE A 681 -2.84 19.33 -26.31
CA ILE A 681 -4.28 19.09 -26.52
C ILE A 681 -5.06 19.84 -25.43
N MET A 682 -6.05 20.64 -25.82
CA MET A 682 -6.94 21.35 -24.88
C MET A 682 -7.84 20.37 -24.11
N GLY A 683 -8.03 20.61 -22.81
CA GLY A 683 -8.83 19.79 -21.90
C GLY A 683 -10.26 19.56 -22.37
N PHE A 684 -10.91 20.55 -23.00
CA PHE A 684 -12.25 20.35 -23.56
C PHE A 684 -12.36 19.30 -24.67
N ASN A 685 -11.24 18.79 -25.18
CA ASN A 685 -11.21 17.67 -26.12
C ASN A 685 -11.05 16.31 -25.43
N TYR A 686 -11.26 16.20 -24.11
CA TYR A 686 -11.04 14.96 -23.35
C TYR A 686 -11.77 13.75 -23.95
N GLU A 687 -13.03 13.93 -24.39
CA GLU A 687 -13.81 12.86 -25.04
C GLU A 687 -13.18 12.43 -26.37
N ALA A 688 -12.78 13.40 -27.20
CA ALA A 688 -12.11 13.13 -28.47
C ALA A 688 -10.71 12.51 -28.27
N ALA A 689 -10.06 12.77 -27.14
CA ALA A 689 -8.82 12.12 -26.72
C ALA A 689 -9.06 10.74 -26.05
N GLY A 690 -10.31 10.30 -25.91
CA GLY A 690 -10.70 8.99 -25.42
C GLY A 690 -10.66 8.85 -23.90
N PHE A 691 -11.09 9.89 -23.18
CA PHE A 691 -11.22 9.89 -21.73
C PHE A 691 -12.66 10.23 -21.32
N ASP A 692 -13.09 9.70 -20.17
CA ASP A 692 -14.47 9.84 -19.67
C ASP A 692 -14.72 11.18 -18.96
N SER A 693 -13.66 11.87 -18.54
CA SER A 693 -13.74 13.19 -17.92
C SER A 693 -12.49 14.03 -18.21
N VAL A 694 -12.61 15.34 -18.06
CA VAL A 694 -11.46 16.25 -18.18
C VAL A 694 -10.39 16.00 -17.12
N GLU A 695 -10.79 15.52 -15.94
CA GLU A 695 -9.88 15.13 -14.86
C GLU A 695 -9.07 13.90 -15.24
N ALA A 696 -9.72 12.87 -15.78
CA ALA A 696 -9.05 11.66 -16.28
C ALA A 696 -8.07 12.01 -17.41
N PHE A 697 -8.48 12.90 -18.32
CA PHE A 697 -7.60 13.43 -19.35
C PHE A 697 -6.38 14.16 -18.76
N ALA A 698 -6.59 15.17 -17.91
CA ALA A 698 -5.51 15.97 -17.31
C ALA A 698 -4.53 15.10 -16.52
N LYS A 699 -5.02 14.13 -15.73
CA LYS A 699 -4.20 13.16 -14.99
C LYS A 699 -3.36 12.31 -15.93
N ALA A 700 -3.93 11.82 -17.03
CA ALA A 700 -3.20 11.01 -18.00
C ALA A 700 -2.04 11.77 -18.65
N GLN A 701 -2.17 13.09 -18.83
CA GLN A 701 -1.11 13.92 -19.43
C GLN A 701 0.15 14.00 -18.57
N SER A 702 0.10 13.61 -17.29
CA SER A 702 1.27 13.51 -16.41
C SER A 702 2.22 12.36 -16.75
N THR A 703 1.93 11.56 -17.79
CA THR A 703 2.80 10.47 -18.26
C THR A 703 3.01 10.53 -19.77
N THR A 704 4.19 10.14 -20.25
CA THR A 704 4.47 10.06 -21.71
C THR A 704 3.46 9.16 -22.41
N ALA A 705 3.10 8.03 -21.79
CA ALA A 705 2.12 7.09 -22.32
C ALA A 705 0.71 7.71 -22.46
N GLY A 706 0.26 8.47 -21.46
CA GLY A 706 -1.04 9.14 -21.52
C GLY A 706 -1.07 10.30 -22.52
N GLN A 707 0.03 11.05 -22.68
CA GLN A 707 0.17 12.05 -23.74
C GLN A 707 0.10 11.42 -25.14
N VAL A 708 0.75 10.27 -25.33
CA VAL A 708 0.72 9.50 -26.58
C VAL A 708 -0.70 8.98 -26.87
N LYS A 709 -1.33 8.31 -25.89
CA LYS A 709 -2.70 7.77 -26.02
C LYS A 709 -3.67 8.89 -26.39
N GLY A 710 -3.64 10.00 -25.65
CA GLY A 710 -4.51 11.15 -25.88
C GLY A 710 -4.35 11.73 -27.28
N PHE A 711 -3.11 11.89 -27.77
CA PHE A 711 -2.88 12.41 -29.11
C PHE A 711 -3.31 11.45 -30.22
N ILE A 712 -3.06 10.14 -30.07
CA ILE A 712 -3.47 9.16 -31.06
C ILE A 712 -4.99 9.14 -31.20
N ASN A 713 -5.71 9.09 -30.09
CA ASN A 713 -7.17 9.12 -30.08
C ASN A 713 -7.70 10.44 -30.65
N PHE A 714 -7.13 11.57 -30.22
CA PHE A 714 -7.52 12.87 -30.73
C PHE A 714 -7.26 13.03 -32.24
N ALA A 715 -6.18 12.48 -32.76
CA ALA A 715 -5.92 12.44 -34.20
C ALA A 715 -6.96 11.58 -34.94
N LYS A 716 -7.29 10.39 -34.39
CA LYS A 716 -8.27 9.45 -34.96
C LYS A 716 -9.72 9.96 -34.89
N SER A 717 -10.05 10.79 -33.90
CA SER A 717 -11.40 11.34 -33.69
C SER A 717 -11.90 12.19 -34.87
N ASN A 718 -11.00 12.69 -35.72
CA ASN A 718 -11.34 13.46 -36.91
C ASN A 718 -10.60 12.90 -38.13
N SER A 719 -11.33 12.22 -39.01
CA SER A 719 -10.76 11.57 -40.19
C SER A 719 -10.06 12.54 -41.14
N LYS A 720 -10.53 13.79 -41.26
CA LYS A 720 -9.88 14.83 -42.08
C LYS A 720 -8.55 15.28 -41.46
N ARG A 721 -8.49 15.39 -40.13
CA ARG A 721 -7.24 15.72 -39.41
C ARG A 721 -6.20 14.62 -39.60
N LEU A 722 -6.59 13.37 -39.40
CA LEU A 722 -5.71 12.23 -39.64
C LEU A 722 -5.25 12.16 -41.10
N GLN A 723 -6.15 12.43 -42.04
CA GLN A 723 -5.80 12.45 -43.46
C GLN A 723 -4.82 13.58 -43.79
N ALA A 724 -4.99 14.78 -43.24
CA ALA A 724 -4.05 15.89 -43.41
C ALA A 724 -2.64 15.53 -42.87
N MET A 725 -2.55 14.79 -41.76
CA MET A 725 -1.26 14.28 -41.26
C MET A 725 -0.61 13.27 -42.21
N LYS A 726 -1.40 12.38 -42.82
CA LYS A 726 -0.93 11.39 -43.82
C LYS A 726 -0.42 12.07 -45.08
N ASP A 727 -1.15 13.06 -45.55
CA ASP A 727 -0.85 13.83 -46.76
C ASP A 727 0.24 14.90 -46.53
N LYS A 728 0.71 15.07 -45.29
CA LYS A 728 1.66 16.12 -44.88
C LYS A 728 1.14 17.53 -45.19
N ASN A 729 -0.18 17.69 -45.20
CA ASN A 729 -0.86 18.96 -45.41
C ASN A 729 -0.93 19.73 -44.08
N PHE A 730 0.15 20.42 -43.72
CA PHE A 730 0.24 21.16 -42.47
C PHE A 730 -0.75 22.34 -42.38
N SER A 731 -1.18 22.89 -43.50
CA SER A 731 -2.20 23.95 -43.54
C SER A 731 -3.56 23.43 -43.09
N GLU A 732 -4.03 22.31 -43.68
CA GLU A 732 -5.30 21.72 -43.27
C GLU A 732 -5.22 21.11 -41.86
N PHE A 733 -4.07 20.53 -41.47
CA PHE A 733 -3.87 20.05 -40.11
C PHE A 733 -3.95 21.20 -39.09
N ALA A 734 -3.21 22.30 -39.29
CA ALA A 734 -3.20 23.43 -38.37
C ALA A 734 -4.58 24.10 -38.27
N ARG A 735 -5.33 24.19 -39.38
CA ARG A 735 -6.72 24.68 -39.35
C ARG A 735 -7.62 23.82 -38.47
N LEU A 736 -7.51 22.49 -38.58
CA LEU A 736 -8.30 21.52 -37.80
C LEU A 736 -7.81 21.31 -36.35
N TYR A 737 -6.59 21.74 -36.04
CA TYR A 737 -5.93 21.53 -34.74
C TYR A 737 -5.89 22.81 -33.91
N ASN A 738 -5.46 23.93 -34.50
CA ASN A 738 -5.27 25.22 -33.83
C ASN A 738 -6.42 26.22 -34.10
N GLY A 739 -7.27 25.99 -35.11
CA GLY A 739 -8.45 26.82 -35.44
C GLY A 739 -8.32 27.63 -36.73
N GLU A 740 -9.35 28.40 -37.09
CA GLU A 740 -9.41 29.16 -38.36
C GLU A 740 -8.32 30.24 -38.48
N ASP A 741 -7.84 30.78 -37.36
CA ASP A 741 -6.80 31.81 -37.32
C ASP A 741 -5.36 31.24 -37.41
N TYR A 742 -5.20 29.94 -37.71
CA TYR A 742 -3.89 29.28 -37.73
C TYR A 742 -2.86 29.96 -38.64
N ALA A 743 -3.32 30.56 -39.74
CA ALA A 743 -2.49 31.20 -40.76
C ALA A 743 -1.91 32.54 -40.26
N GLU A 744 -2.63 33.25 -39.40
CA GLU A 744 -2.15 34.50 -38.77
C GLU A 744 -0.93 34.22 -37.89
N TRP A 745 -0.96 33.10 -37.17
CA TRP A 745 0.11 32.64 -36.26
C TRP A 745 1.15 31.74 -36.93
N LYS A 746 1.00 31.51 -38.24
CA LYS A 746 1.90 30.73 -39.11
C LYS A 746 2.16 29.30 -38.60
N TYR A 747 1.17 28.67 -37.96
CA TYR A 747 1.32 27.31 -37.40
C TYR A 747 1.68 26.30 -38.49
N ASP A 748 1.03 26.39 -39.64
CA ASP A 748 1.29 25.60 -40.84
C ASP A 748 2.74 25.72 -41.33
N THR A 749 3.24 26.95 -41.44
CA THR A 749 4.58 27.25 -41.93
C THR A 749 5.64 26.81 -40.91
N LYS A 750 5.37 26.98 -39.61
CA LYS A 750 6.25 26.51 -38.52
C LYS A 750 6.37 24.98 -38.54
N MET A 751 5.26 24.25 -38.67
CA MET A 751 5.25 22.79 -38.73
C MET A 751 5.92 22.29 -40.01
N GLN A 752 5.67 22.94 -41.16
CA GLN A 752 6.32 22.62 -42.42
C GLN A 752 7.84 22.82 -42.35
N ASN A 753 8.31 23.91 -41.75
CA ASN A 753 9.74 24.18 -41.57
C ASN A 753 10.40 23.19 -40.61
N ALA A 754 9.73 22.86 -39.50
CA ALA A 754 10.21 21.84 -38.56
C ALA A 754 10.32 20.47 -39.24
N TYR A 755 9.34 20.11 -40.07
CA TYR A 755 9.36 18.88 -40.86
C TYR A 755 10.51 18.88 -41.88
N ASN A 756 10.69 19.96 -42.65
CA ASN A 756 11.77 20.08 -43.64
C ASN A 756 13.16 19.91 -42.99
N LYS A 757 13.35 20.54 -41.82
CA LYS A 757 14.59 20.40 -41.04
C LYS A 757 14.84 18.95 -40.61
N LEU A 758 13.81 18.21 -40.22
CA LEU A 758 13.92 16.80 -39.80
C LEU A 758 14.22 15.85 -40.96
N ILE A 759 13.90 16.22 -42.20
CA ILE A 759 14.22 15.43 -43.42
C ILE A 759 15.44 15.95 -44.19
N GLY A 760 16.14 16.97 -43.66
CA GLY A 760 17.36 17.53 -44.26
C GLY A 760 17.11 18.37 -45.53
N LYS A 761 15.96 19.05 -45.62
CA LYS A 761 15.61 19.98 -46.70
C LYS A 761 15.69 21.43 -46.26
#